data_AF-A0A969MSF0-F1
#
_entry.id   AF-A0A969MSF0-F1
#
_cell.length_a   1.000
_cell.length_b   1.000
_cell.length_c   1.000
_cell.angle_alpha   90.00
_cell.angle_beta   90.00
_cell.angle_gamma   90.00
#
_symmetry.space_group_name_H-M   'P 1'
#
loop_
_entity.id
_entity.type
_entity.pdbx_description
1 polymer ?
#
loop_
_entity_poly.entity_id
_entity_poly.type
_entity_poly.pdbx_seq_one_letter_code
_entity_poly.pdbx_strand_id
1 'polypeptide(L)'
;MGLLYKSLGDYQSSINHYTKALDIYKKIGNKPQQAIVHGLIASVYDASKNSDEALKSYEQALLLLNKEDYQSEILTLRNMVRTYNSLKNYPKALETAQRALSLSKGKGKNEEFKSLNILAEVYDSNGNYQKALETYQTILPYFRQAGLRFDEADILNQIGRTYTLSNQYQLAINTYNEELKLRRVFKNGTDEADVLYSIAKNQRQLKNLETALTNIDSAIKIVENIRTNVQNPDLRTSYFATVQNYYKFKINLLMELHKKDPSKGYNAIAIETSEASRARGLVELLTEARANIRKGANPELLAQENRLQDLINAKEKIRFEIINSDKIKNPVLKANADKLQTEIDELLNQQKQLETKIRQSNPKYANLKYPQPLKLAQIQQQLDKDSLLLQYSLGEERSFLWVVSPTSLDTYELPKKSEIDKASINLFCLISQNSSKPPSATGKENPCQDTKNIKTRQIDLAAEELSKLVLAPVKDKLGKKRLVVVTDGALQYIPFAALADLTAQSTSQRGKEKKNQLDNKPKDNRGGGLIPEIDNLPPATNSNYQPLFINHEIVNLPSASTIAIQRQELANRSSTNKKTLAILADPVYNADDAKIRLQNARNKETKPKPSDSLGIELERSALKRSADILNRQGWGRLPGTRTEADTILKLVPDGDRLTVFDFDANYNWATSSALNQFRILHFATHGFVNDANPELSGIVLSLVDKQGKDIRGYLRLGDLFNLDYPADLIVLSACETGLGKEIQGEGLVGLTRGLMYAGGERLVVSLWQVSDEGTAVFMQEFYKEMLQESKSPNEALRATQLKMWSQEKWRNPNYWAAFAFLGEWR
;
A
#
# COMPACT_ATOMS: atom_id res chain seq x y z
N MET A 1 -4.68 13.94 -10.03
CA MET A 1 -4.08 12.80 -10.80
C MET A 1 -2.55 12.76 -10.82
N GLY A 2 -1.83 13.56 -11.64
CA GLY A 2 -0.35 13.46 -11.70
C GLY A 2 0.33 13.61 -10.32
N LEU A 3 -0.03 14.66 -9.57
CA LEU A 3 0.46 14.90 -8.20
C LEU A 3 0.13 13.74 -7.24
N LEU A 4 -1.08 13.18 -7.39
CA LEU A 4 -1.59 12.10 -6.56
C LEU A 4 -0.76 10.83 -6.71
N TYR A 5 -0.57 10.35 -7.95
CA TYR A 5 0.23 9.14 -8.20
C TYR A 5 1.66 9.28 -7.71
N LYS A 6 2.25 10.48 -7.83
CA LYS A 6 3.59 10.75 -7.28
C LYS A 6 3.62 10.52 -5.76
N SER A 7 2.62 11.03 -5.05
CA SER A 7 2.53 10.90 -3.59
C SER A 7 2.31 9.45 -3.13
N LEU A 8 1.65 8.64 -3.96
CA LEU A 8 1.45 7.21 -3.79
C LEU A 8 2.68 6.35 -4.15
N GLY A 9 3.79 6.96 -4.58
CA GLY A 9 4.97 6.24 -5.07
C GLY A 9 4.82 5.65 -6.48
N ASP A 10 3.69 5.87 -7.16
CA ASP A 10 3.50 5.48 -8.56
C ASP A 10 3.98 6.58 -9.51
N TYR A 11 5.30 6.59 -9.69
CA TYR A 11 5.96 7.58 -10.51
C TYR A 11 5.62 7.44 -12.01
N GLN A 12 5.35 6.22 -12.49
CA GLN A 12 5.07 6.00 -13.91
C GLN A 12 3.71 6.55 -14.30
N SER A 13 2.65 6.26 -13.53
CA SER A 13 1.33 6.85 -13.80
C SER A 13 1.35 8.36 -13.63
N SER A 14 2.09 8.85 -12.63
CA SER A 14 2.28 10.28 -12.45
C SER A 14 2.86 10.95 -13.70
N ILE A 15 3.97 10.42 -14.24
CA ILE A 15 4.58 10.91 -15.49
C ILE A 15 3.59 10.82 -16.64
N ASN A 16 2.89 9.70 -16.81
CA ASN A 16 1.92 9.54 -17.90
C ASN A 16 0.81 10.60 -17.86
N HIS A 17 0.28 10.91 -16.67
CA HIS A 17 -0.74 11.94 -16.50
C HIS A 17 -0.21 13.35 -16.76
N TYR A 18 1.02 13.65 -16.33
CA TYR A 18 1.64 14.93 -16.64
C TYR A 18 1.96 15.08 -18.12
N THR A 19 2.42 14.03 -18.80
CA THR A 19 2.66 14.06 -20.25
C THR A 19 1.36 14.36 -21.01
N LYS A 20 0.23 13.78 -20.61
CA LYS A 20 -1.08 14.13 -21.20
C LYS A 20 -1.44 15.60 -20.98
N ALA A 21 -1.21 16.13 -19.77
CA ALA A 21 -1.43 17.55 -19.50
C ALA A 21 -0.50 18.44 -20.34
N LEU A 22 0.77 18.05 -20.48
CA LEU A 22 1.75 18.74 -21.30
C LEU A 22 1.32 18.80 -22.77
N ASP A 23 0.80 17.71 -23.32
CA ASP A 23 0.30 17.66 -24.70
C ASP A 23 -0.89 18.60 -24.91
N ILE A 24 -1.80 18.70 -23.94
CA ILE A 24 -2.92 19.65 -23.98
C ILE A 24 -2.37 21.09 -23.99
N TYR A 25 -1.46 21.43 -23.08
CA TYR A 25 -0.87 22.77 -23.00
C TYR A 25 -0.01 23.13 -24.22
N LYS A 26 0.62 22.14 -24.85
CA LYS A 26 1.30 22.29 -26.15
C LYS A 26 0.32 22.64 -27.26
N LYS A 27 -0.80 21.92 -27.38
CA LYS A 27 -1.83 22.16 -28.41
C LYS A 27 -2.46 23.55 -28.31
N ILE A 28 -2.67 24.05 -27.09
CA ILE A 28 -3.22 25.40 -26.87
C ILE A 28 -2.15 26.50 -26.77
N GLY A 29 -0.87 26.17 -27.00
CA GLY A 29 0.23 27.15 -27.01
C GLY A 29 0.57 27.80 -25.66
N ASN A 30 0.11 27.23 -24.53
CA ASN A 30 0.28 27.83 -23.20
C ASN A 30 1.66 27.48 -22.60
N LYS A 31 2.69 28.26 -22.95
CA LYS A 31 4.07 28.05 -22.48
C LYS A 31 4.22 28.09 -20.95
N PRO A 32 3.62 29.04 -20.20
CA PRO A 32 3.72 29.03 -18.73
C PRO A 32 3.25 27.71 -18.10
N GLN A 33 2.14 27.16 -18.58
CA GLN A 33 1.66 25.89 -18.04
C GLN A 33 2.47 24.68 -18.50
N GLN A 34 3.06 24.72 -19.70
CA GLN A 34 4.03 23.71 -20.11
C GLN A 34 5.26 23.70 -19.17
N ALA A 35 5.78 24.88 -18.81
CA ALA A 35 6.91 25.00 -17.88
C ALA A 35 6.59 24.39 -16.50
N ILE A 36 5.41 24.71 -15.95
CA ILE A 36 4.93 24.14 -14.68
C ILE A 36 4.86 22.62 -14.78
N VAL A 37 4.27 22.08 -15.84
CA VAL A 37 4.14 20.62 -16.01
C VAL A 37 5.51 19.95 -16.16
N HIS A 38 6.46 20.56 -16.87
CA HIS A 38 7.84 20.06 -16.93
C HIS A 38 8.51 20.02 -15.55
N GLY A 39 8.32 21.06 -14.73
CA GLY A 39 8.81 21.08 -13.34
C GLY A 39 8.16 20.02 -12.46
N LEU A 40 6.87 19.71 -12.69
CA LEU A 40 6.18 18.63 -12.01
C LEU A 40 6.71 17.25 -12.44
N ILE A 41 6.90 17.00 -13.73
CA ILE A 41 7.52 15.77 -14.27
C ILE A 41 8.91 15.57 -13.67
N ALA A 42 9.72 16.63 -13.65
CA ALA A 42 11.06 16.60 -13.05
C ALA A 42 11.01 16.16 -11.58
N SER A 43 10.06 16.72 -10.83
CA SER A 43 9.86 16.37 -9.42
C SER A 43 9.42 14.93 -9.21
N VAL A 44 8.73 14.31 -10.17
CA VAL A 44 8.43 12.87 -10.16
C VAL A 44 9.69 12.05 -10.41
N TYR A 45 10.52 12.46 -11.38
CA TYR A 45 11.78 11.80 -11.65
C TYR A 45 12.71 11.83 -10.44
N ASP A 46 12.81 12.95 -9.73
CA ASP A 46 13.56 13.03 -8.47
C ASP A 46 13.03 12.05 -7.41
N ALA A 47 11.70 11.98 -7.23
CA ALA A 47 11.09 11.05 -6.28
C ALA A 47 11.39 9.59 -6.65
N SER A 48 11.45 9.27 -7.94
CA SER A 48 11.85 7.96 -8.47
C SER A 48 13.36 7.70 -8.49
N LYS A 49 14.18 8.61 -7.95
CA LYS A 49 15.65 8.58 -7.97
C LYS A 49 16.27 8.58 -9.39
N ASN A 50 15.55 9.08 -10.39
CA ASN A 50 16.01 9.25 -11.77
C ASN A 50 16.49 10.70 -12.01
N SER A 51 17.56 11.10 -11.32
CA SER A 51 18.00 12.50 -11.25
C SER A 51 18.39 13.12 -12.60
N ASP A 52 18.92 12.34 -13.56
CA ASP A 52 19.29 12.86 -14.88
C ASP A 52 18.06 13.30 -15.70
N GLU A 53 16.98 12.51 -15.66
CA GLU A 53 15.72 12.84 -16.33
C GLU A 53 14.99 13.99 -15.63
N ALA A 54 15.17 14.11 -14.30
CA ALA A 54 14.70 15.26 -13.54
C ALA A 54 15.37 16.55 -14.02
N LEU A 55 16.71 16.57 -14.11
CA LEU A 55 17.48 17.72 -14.57
C LEU A 55 17.10 18.13 -16.00
N LYS A 56 16.99 17.18 -16.94
CA LYS A 56 16.52 17.46 -18.31
C LYS A 56 15.13 18.11 -18.32
N SER A 57 14.22 17.61 -17.49
CA SER A 57 12.86 18.13 -17.39
C SER A 57 12.84 19.54 -16.78
N TYR A 58 13.69 19.83 -15.79
CA TYR A 58 13.87 21.19 -15.26
C TYR A 58 14.47 22.14 -16.30
N GLU A 59 15.42 21.70 -17.10
CA GLU A 59 15.96 22.49 -18.21
C GLU A 59 14.89 22.85 -19.24
N GLN A 60 14.00 21.90 -19.59
CA GLN A 60 12.85 22.19 -20.45
C GLN A 60 11.89 23.20 -19.82
N ALA A 61 11.65 23.12 -18.51
CA ALA A 61 10.85 24.12 -17.79
C ALA A 61 11.49 25.52 -17.92
N LEU A 62 12.80 25.64 -17.66
CA LEU A 62 13.54 26.91 -17.76
C LEU A 62 13.48 27.52 -19.16
N LEU A 63 13.53 26.72 -20.22
CA LEU A 63 13.43 27.20 -21.61
C LEU A 63 12.07 27.80 -21.96
N LEU A 64 11.02 27.38 -21.26
CA LEU A 64 9.63 27.78 -21.53
C LEU A 64 9.16 28.94 -20.66
N LEU A 65 9.88 29.24 -19.57
CA LEU A 65 9.55 30.36 -18.68
C LEU A 65 9.77 31.70 -19.38
N ASN A 66 8.89 32.66 -19.09
CA ASN A 66 9.09 34.05 -19.50
C ASN A 66 10.24 34.64 -18.67
N LYS A 67 11.12 35.42 -19.29
CA LYS A 67 12.23 36.11 -18.62
C LYS A 67 11.76 37.08 -17.53
N GLU A 68 10.51 37.54 -17.59
CA GLU A 68 9.91 38.38 -16.55
C GLU A 68 9.39 37.56 -15.35
N ASP A 69 9.19 36.25 -15.50
CA ASP A 69 8.76 35.33 -14.44
C ASP A 69 9.96 34.77 -13.66
N TYR A 70 10.70 35.68 -13.03
CA TYR A 70 11.90 35.34 -12.26
C TYR A 70 11.57 34.48 -11.02
N GLN A 71 10.34 34.55 -10.49
CA GLN A 71 9.92 33.77 -9.33
C GLN A 71 9.81 32.28 -9.66
N SER A 72 9.18 31.93 -10.78
CA SER A 72 9.12 30.55 -11.27
C SER A 72 10.51 30.03 -11.67
N GLU A 73 11.39 30.89 -12.20
CA GLU A 73 12.76 30.53 -12.51
C GLU A 73 13.55 30.19 -11.24
N ILE A 74 13.49 31.02 -10.19
CA ILE A 74 14.13 30.76 -8.89
C ILE A 74 13.61 29.46 -8.26
N LEU A 75 12.30 29.20 -8.33
CA LEU A 75 11.71 27.95 -7.83
C LEU A 75 12.24 26.72 -8.59
N THR A 76 12.38 26.83 -9.91
CA THR A 76 12.92 25.75 -10.75
C THR A 76 14.39 25.49 -10.43
N LEU A 77 15.19 26.56 -10.28
CA LEU A 77 16.60 26.48 -9.88
C LEU A 77 16.75 25.86 -8.49
N ARG A 78 15.86 26.18 -7.52
CA ARG A 78 15.86 25.53 -6.19
C ARG A 78 15.67 24.03 -6.29
N ASN A 79 14.76 23.56 -7.14
CA ASN A 79 14.54 22.13 -7.29
C ASN A 79 15.74 21.44 -7.96
N MET A 80 16.35 22.05 -8.99
CA MET A 80 17.61 21.57 -9.57
C MET A 80 18.74 21.50 -8.53
N VAL A 81 18.84 22.50 -7.64
CA VAL A 81 19.78 22.47 -6.51
C VAL A 81 19.56 21.25 -5.63
N ARG A 82 18.32 20.91 -5.29
CA ARG A 82 17.99 19.70 -4.52
C ARG A 82 18.41 18.42 -5.26
N THR A 83 18.17 18.35 -6.56
CA THR A 83 18.62 17.23 -7.40
C THR A 83 20.14 17.11 -7.39
N TYR A 84 20.87 18.20 -7.62
CA TYR A 84 22.34 18.21 -7.58
C TYR A 84 22.89 17.86 -6.20
N ASN A 85 22.27 18.35 -5.12
CA ASN A 85 22.63 17.97 -3.75
C ASN A 85 22.44 16.47 -3.50
N SER A 86 21.34 15.88 -3.99
CA SER A 86 21.09 14.43 -3.88
C SER A 86 22.13 13.59 -4.62
N LEU A 87 22.63 14.10 -5.75
CA LEU A 87 23.74 13.53 -6.52
C LEU A 87 25.12 13.83 -5.93
N LYS A 88 25.20 14.61 -4.84
CA LYS A 88 26.45 15.13 -4.26
C LYS A 88 27.28 15.95 -5.26
N ASN A 89 26.66 16.52 -6.29
CA ASN A 89 27.29 17.42 -7.24
C ASN A 89 27.21 18.87 -6.74
N TYR A 90 27.93 19.13 -5.66
CA TYR A 90 27.92 20.43 -4.99
C TYR A 90 28.42 21.60 -5.85
N PRO A 91 29.41 21.44 -6.76
CA PRO A 91 29.80 22.53 -7.66
C PRO A 91 28.66 23.04 -8.54
N LYS A 92 27.90 22.13 -9.18
CA LYS A 92 26.73 22.51 -9.98
C LYS A 92 25.59 23.06 -9.11
N ALA A 93 25.40 22.52 -7.91
CA ALA A 93 24.42 23.06 -6.96
C ALA A 93 24.75 24.52 -6.56
N LEU A 94 26.03 24.82 -6.28
CA LEU A 94 26.49 26.16 -5.94
C LEU A 94 26.32 27.13 -7.12
N GLU A 95 26.70 26.71 -8.33
CA GLU A 95 26.50 27.51 -9.56
C GLU A 95 25.02 27.85 -9.78
N THR A 96 24.16 26.84 -9.63
CA THR A 96 22.70 26.98 -9.80
C THR A 96 22.09 27.88 -8.73
N ALA A 97 22.51 27.76 -7.47
CA ALA A 97 22.08 28.64 -6.38
C ALA A 97 22.58 30.09 -6.58
N GLN A 98 23.80 30.28 -7.09
CA GLN A 98 24.35 31.60 -7.39
C GLN A 98 23.62 32.28 -8.55
N ARG A 99 23.16 31.50 -9.54
CA ARG A 99 22.24 32.00 -10.58
C ARG A 99 20.93 32.49 -9.98
N ALA A 100 20.30 31.73 -9.09
CA ALA A 100 19.06 32.15 -8.42
C ALA A 100 19.26 33.46 -7.64
N LEU A 101 20.36 33.56 -6.90
CA LEU A 101 20.73 34.80 -6.18
C LEU A 101 20.91 35.98 -7.12
N SER A 102 21.57 35.78 -8.27
CA SER A 102 21.80 36.83 -9.26
C SER A 102 20.49 37.32 -9.89
N LEU A 103 19.51 36.43 -10.11
CA LEU A 103 18.18 36.79 -10.61
C LEU A 103 17.35 37.58 -9.61
N SER A 104 17.46 37.28 -8.31
CA SER A 104 16.72 37.98 -7.26
C SER A 104 17.27 39.38 -6.93
N LYS A 105 18.50 39.69 -7.32
CA LYS A 105 19.12 41.00 -7.01
C LYS A 105 18.29 42.15 -7.57
N GLY A 106 17.98 43.13 -6.72
CA GLY A 106 17.21 44.31 -7.10
C GLY A 106 15.72 44.05 -7.34
N LYS A 107 15.20 42.85 -7.01
CA LYS A 107 13.76 42.51 -7.05
C LYS A 107 13.07 42.64 -5.69
N GLY A 108 13.82 43.07 -4.67
CA GLY A 108 13.34 43.29 -3.30
C GLY A 108 13.98 42.31 -2.31
N LYS A 109 14.13 42.76 -1.05
CA LYS A 109 14.83 41.99 0.01
C LYS A 109 14.24 40.59 0.23
N ASN A 110 12.92 40.44 0.12
CA ASN A 110 12.26 39.15 0.27
C ASN A 110 12.77 38.11 -0.74
N GLU A 111 12.87 38.49 -2.01
CA GLU A 111 13.32 37.60 -3.08
C GLU A 111 14.81 37.29 -2.97
N GLU A 112 15.63 38.28 -2.59
CA GLU A 112 17.05 38.07 -2.31
C GLU A 112 17.26 37.07 -1.16
N PHE A 113 16.49 37.18 -0.07
CA PHE A 113 16.59 36.26 1.06
C PHE A 113 16.05 34.85 0.76
N LYS A 114 15.02 34.72 -0.08
CA LYS A 114 14.60 33.41 -0.60
C LYS A 114 15.71 32.73 -1.39
N SER A 115 16.45 33.47 -2.23
CA SER A 115 17.59 32.91 -2.96
C SER A 115 18.79 32.61 -2.06
N LEU A 116 19.06 33.43 -1.05
CA LEU A 116 20.09 33.14 -0.04
C LEU A 116 19.77 31.87 0.76
N ASN A 117 18.49 31.59 1.03
CA ASN A 117 18.07 30.32 1.63
C ASN A 117 18.45 29.11 0.75
N ILE A 118 18.30 29.21 -0.59
CA ILE A 118 18.72 28.17 -1.54
C ILE A 118 20.24 27.95 -1.45
N LEU A 119 21.03 29.02 -1.39
CA LEU A 119 22.49 28.92 -1.26
C LEU A 119 22.90 28.23 0.06
N ALA A 120 22.24 28.59 1.15
CA ALA A 120 22.46 27.95 2.46
C ALA A 120 22.09 26.45 2.44
N GLU A 121 21.04 26.05 1.71
CA GLU A 121 20.66 24.64 1.52
C GLU A 121 21.78 23.83 0.82
N VAL A 122 22.54 24.45 -0.07
CA VAL A 122 23.74 23.85 -0.68
C VAL A 122 24.87 23.71 0.34
N TYR A 123 25.13 24.74 1.15
CA TYR A 123 26.15 24.66 2.19
C TYR A 123 25.86 23.55 3.21
N ASP A 124 24.61 23.42 3.65
CA ASP A 124 24.15 22.30 4.47
C ASP A 124 24.45 20.95 3.82
N SER A 125 24.10 20.80 2.54
CA SER A 125 24.23 19.53 1.82
C SER A 125 25.68 19.15 1.55
N ASN A 126 26.57 20.14 1.40
CA ASN A 126 28.02 19.98 1.25
C ASN A 126 28.76 19.86 2.60
N GLY A 127 28.05 19.86 3.73
CA GLY A 127 28.65 19.74 5.07
C GLY A 127 29.27 21.03 5.62
N ASN A 128 29.12 22.16 4.93
CA ASN A 128 29.58 23.48 5.39
C ASN A 128 28.55 24.12 6.34
N TYR A 129 28.22 23.44 7.44
CA TYR A 129 27.14 23.83 8.36
C TYR A 129 27.32 25.23 8.94
N GLN A 130 28.56 25.66 9.20
CA GLN A 130 28.82 27.01 9.73
C GLN A 130 28.39 28.10 8.74
N LYS A 131 28.75 27.99 7.45
CA LYS A 131 28.34 28.95 6.43
C LYS A 131 26.82 28.96 6.21
N ALA A 132 26.18 27.79 6.31
CA ALA A 132 24.73 27.68 6.26
C ALA A 132 24.08 28.45 7.42
N LEU A 133 24.54 28.22 8.66
CA LEU A 133 24.06 28.93 9.86
C LEU A 133 24.26 30.43 9.77
N GLU A 134 25.44 30.91 9.37
CA GLU A 134 25.72 32.34 9.16
C GLU A 134 24.75 32.97 8.15
N THR A 135 24.46 32.25 7.06
CA THR A 135 23.49 32.70 6.05
C THR A 135 22.06 32.72 6.59
N TYR A 136 21.63 31.69 7.33
CA TYR A 136 20.28 31.69 7.92
C TYR A 136 20.11 32.75 9.01
N GLN A 137 21.13 33.00 9.82
CA GLN A 137 21.12 34.01 10.87
C GLN A 137 21.11 35.45 10.33
N THR A 138 21.62 35.67 9.11
CA THR A 138 21.50 36.97 8.43
C THR A 138 20.10 37.20 7.83
N ILE A 139 19.40 36.14 7.44
CA ILE A 139 18.04 36.19 6.88
C ILE A 139 16.98 36.36 7.98
N LEU A 140 17.08 35.60 9.06
CA LEU A 140 16.04 35.48 10.11
C LEU A 140 15.54 36.84 10.67
N PRO A 141 16.39 37.85 10.96
CA PRO A 141 15.95 39.13 11.50
C PRO A 141 15.00 39.89 10.56
N TYR A 142 15.16 39.74 9.24
CA TYR A 142 14.30 40.42 8.28
C TYR A 142 12.85 39.93 8.39
N PHE A 143 12.63 38.62 8.38
CA PHE A 143 11.28 38.04 8.50
C PHE A 143 10.65 38.35 9.85
N ARG A 144 11.44 38.35 10.93
CA ARG A 144 11.01 38.80 12.26
C ARG A 144 10.51 40.24 12.26
N GLN A 145 11.27 41.16 11.67
CA GLN A 145 10.91 42.59 11.61
C GLN A 145 9.71 42.85 10.68
N ALA A 146 9.67 42.16 9.54
CA ALA A 146 8.60 42.26 8.57
C ALA A 146 7.28 41.62 9.03
N GLY A 147 7.24 40.96 10.19
CA GLY A 147 6.03 40.28 10.69
C GLY A 147 5.62 39.05 9.85
N LEU A 148 6.50 38.57 8.97
CA LEU A 148 6.29 37.41 8.11
C LEU A 148 6.58 36.13 8.90
N ARG A 149 5.66 35.81 9.81
CA ARG A 149 5.82 34.75 10.82
C ARG A 149 5.92 33.34 10.22
N PHE A 150 5.32 33.10 9.04
CA PHE A 150 5.42 31.81 8.35
C PHE A 150 6.83 31.61 7.79
N ASP A 151 7.37 32.61 7.09
CA ASP A 151 8.75 32.60 6.60
C ASP A 151 9.77 32.56 7.75
N GLU A 152 9.49 33.23 8.88
CA GLU A 152 10.30 33.11 10.10
C GLU A 152 10.39 31.65 10.58
N ALA A 153 9.25 30.95 10.63
CA ALA A 153 9.19 29.56 11.03
C ALA A 153 9.93 28.65 10.04
N ASP A 154 9.82 28.91 8.73
CA ASP A 154 10.56 28.15 7.71
C ASP A 154 12.07 28.31 7.87
N ILE A 155 12.58 29.51 8.17
CA ILE A 155 14.01 29.72 8.42
C ILE A 155 14.45 29.05 9.73
N LEU A 156 13.63 29.07 10.78
CA LEU A 156 13.91 28.34 12.02
C LEU A 156 13.98 26.83 11.78
N ASN A 157 13.11 26.26 10.96
CA ASN A 157 13.17 24.85 10.57
C ASN A 157 14.51 24.51 9.91
N GLN A 158 14.97 25.37 8.98
CA GLN A 158 16.25 25.18 8.30
C GLN A 158 17.42 25.23 9.29
N ILE A 159 17.45 26.21 10.20
CA ILE A 159 18.47 26.29 11.26
C ILE A 159 18.45 25.04 12.16
N GLY A 160 17.26 24.60 12.60
CA GLY A 160 17.09 23.40 13.40
C GLY A 160 17.59 22.15 12.67
N ARG A 161 17.36 22.07 11.37
CA ARG A 161 17.86 20.99 10.50
C ARG A 161 19.38 21.03 10.39
N THR A 162 20.00 22.21 10.20
CA THR A 162 21.46 22.36 10.18
C THR A 162 22.09 21.93 11.51
N TYR A 163 21.49 22.30 12.64
CA TYR A 163 21.94 21.82 13.95
C TYR A 163 21.78 20.30 14.09
N THR A 164 20.70 19.73 13.58
CA THR A 164 20.50 18.27 13.56
C THR A 164 21.60 17.57 12.74
N LEU A 165 21.90 18.07 11.53
CA LEU A 165 22.92 17.51 10.64
C LEU A 165 24.34 17.64 11.19
N SER A 166 24.63 18.71 11.92
CA SER A 166 25.90 18.91 12.62
C SER A 166 25.96 18.24 14.00
N ASN A 167 25.00 17.37 14.33
CA ASN A 167 24.88 16.64 15.60
C ASN A 167 24.75 17.52 16.86
N GLN A 168 24.34 18.78 16.70
CA GLN A 168 24.08 19.72 17.80
C GLN A 168 22.62 19.62 18.25
N TYR A 169 22.21 18.44 18.71
CA TYR A 169 20.79 18.09 18.92
C TYR A 169 20.06 18.99 19.93
N GLN A 170 20.73 19.47 20.98
CA GLN A 170 20.09 20.37 21.95
C GLN A 170 19.79 21.75 21.35
N LEU A 171 20.71 22.29 20.53
CA LEU A 171 20.46 23.54 19.81
C LEU A 171 19.35 23.36 18.77
N ALA A 172 19.33 22.22 18.07
CA ALA A 172 18.23 21.87 17.17
C ALA A 172 16.87 21.88 17.90
N ILE A 173 16.77 21.20 19.05
CA ILE A 173 15.55 21.18 19.87
C ILE A 173 15.14 22.59 20.31
N ASN A 174 16.09 23.42 20.74
CA ASN A 174 15.80 24.79 21.15
C ASN A 174 15.22 25.61 19.99
N THR A 175 15.84 25.54 18.82
CA THR A 175 15.35 26.21 17.60
C THR A 175 13.99 25.69 17.15
N TYR A 176 13.78 24.37 17.16
CA TYR A 176 12.48 23.78 16.84
C TYR A 176 11.40 24.16 17.85
N ASN A 177 11.74 24.37 19.13
CA ASN A 177 10.79 24.89 20.11
C ASN A 177 10.41 26.36 19.85
N GLU A 178 11.33 27.18 19.34
CA GLU A 178 11.00 28.53 18.84
C GLU A 178 10.06 28.45 17.64
N GLU A 179 10.35 27.58 16.67
CA GLU A 179 9.50 27.34 15.52
C GLU A 179 8.10 26.86 15.93
N LEU A 180 8.04 25.88 16.83
CA LEU A 180 6.80 25.26 17.30
C LEU A 180 5.85 26.29 17.92
N LYS A 181 6.38 27.28 18.64
CA LYS A 181 5.58 28.39 19.18
C LYS A 181 4.91 29.19 18.07
N LEU A 182 5.60 29.44 16.96
CA LEU A 182 5.03 30.12 15.79
C LEU A 182 3.99 29.23 15.10
N ARG A 183 4.32 27.97 14.80
CA ARG A 183 3.40 27.01 14.14
C ARG A 183 2.10 26.82 14.90
N ARG A 184 2.16 26.77 16.23
CA ARG A 184 0.98 26.67 17.11
C ARG A 184 0.06 27.89 17.05
N VAL A 185 0.60 29.08 16.84
CA VAL A 185 -0.21 30.29 16.64
C VAL A 185 -1.01 30.17 15.34
N PHE A 186 -0.38 29.67 14.28
CA PHE A 186 -1.06 29.42 13.01
C PHE A 186 -2.07 28.29 13.05
N LYS A 187 -1.95 27.35 14.01
CA LYS A 187 -2.67 26.07 14.03
C LYS A 187 -2.51 25.31 12.71
N ASN A 188 -1.37 25.49 12.03
CA ASN A 188 -1.01 24.62 10.92
C ASN A 188 -0.59 23.26 11.48
N GLY A 189 -1.56 22.36 11.64
CA GLY A 189 -1.30 21.09 12.30
C GLY A 189 -0.33 20.17 11.55
N THR A 190 -0.19 20.31 10.23
CA THR A 190 0.81 19.52 9.47
C THR A 190 2.23 19.94 9.86
N ASP A 191 2.53 21.24 9.76
CA ASP A 191 3.84 21.78 10.15
C ASP A 191 4.10 21.55 11.66
N GLU A 192 3.07 21.71 12.50
CA GLU A 192 3.21 21.45 13.94
C GLU A 192 3.63 20.00 14.20
N ALA A 193 3.01 19.03 13.51
CA ALA A 193 3.37 17.63 13.64
C ALA A 193 4.79 17.33 13.14
N ASP A 194 5.22 17.94 12.02
CA ASP A 194 6.57 17.79 11.49
C ASP A 194 7.65 18.35 12.42
N VAL A 195 7.39 19.48 13.06
CA VAL A 195 8.30 20.07 14.06
C VAL A 195 8.36 19.19 15.31
N LEU A 196 7.23 18.71 15.80
CA LEU A 196 7.18 17.77 16.94
C LEU A 196 7.94 16.47 16.62
N TYR A 197 7.78 15.94 15.41
CA TYR A 197 8.54 14.78 14.94
C TYR A 197 10.04 15.07 14.89
N SER A 198 10.45 16.24 14.40
CA SER A 198 11.86 16.66 14.37
C SER A 198 12.45 16.81 15.76
N ILE A 199 11.70 17.36 16.71
CA ILE A 199 12.06 17.40 18.14
C ILE A 199 12.22 15.98 18.69
N ALA A 200 11.26 15.08 18.42
CA ALA A 200 11.31 13.70 18.89
C ALA A 200 12.54 12.94 18.36
N LYS A 201 12.90 13.14 17.08
CA LYS A 201 14.12 12.57 16.49
C LYS A 201 15.38 13.03 17.22
N ASN A 202 15.51 14.33 17.47
CA ASN A 202 16.66 14.90 18.17
C ASN A 202 16.71 14.45 19.64
N GLN A 203 15.56 14.34 20.32
CA GLN A 203 15.46 13.79 21.68
C GLN A 203 15.88 12.32 21.75
N ARG A 204 15.52 11.51 20.74
CA ARG A 204 15.99 10.12 20.62
C ARG A 204 17.52 10.06 20.51
N GLN A 205 18.15 10.97 19.75
CA GLN A 205 19.61 11.04 19.68
C GLN A 205 20.27 11.38 21.03
N LEU A 206 19.63 12.27 21.80
CA LEU A 206 20.05 12.59 23.19
C LEU A 206 19.66 11.52 24.23
N LYS A 207 19.08 10.37 23.80
CA LYS A 207 18.59 9.30 24.67
C LYS A 207 17.44 9.68 25.62
N ASN A 208 16.79 10.82 25.37
CA ASN A 208 15.58 11.28 26.07
C ASN A 208 14.33 10.61 25.47
N LEU A 209 14.27 9.28 25.58
CA LEU A 209 13.30 8.45 24.84
C LEU A 209 11.84 8.70 25.24
N GLU A 210 11.54 8.95 26.51
CA GLU A 210 10.17 9.22 26.98
C GLU A 210 9.64 10.56 26.47
N THR A 211 10.49 11.59 26.44
CA THR A 211 10.12 12.89 25.86
C THR A 211 9.94 12.78 24.36
N ALA A 212 10.79 12.00 23.69
CA ALA A 212 10.63 11.69 22.26
C ALA A 212 9.28 11.00 22.00
N LEU A 213 8.88 10.07 22.87
CA LEU A 213 7.60 9.36 22.77
C LEU A 213 6.42 10.33 22.91
N THR A 214 6.50 11.25 23.89
CA THR A 214 5.46 12.27 24.11
C THR A 214 5.28 13.19 22.89
N ASN A 215 6.39 13.61 22.26
CA ASN A 215 6.35 14.48 21.09
C ASN A 215 5.82 13.75 19.85
N ILE A 216 6.22 12.50 19.60
CA ILE A 216 5.67 11.74 18.46
C ILE A 216 4.19 11.39 18.66
N ASP A 217 3.76 11.11 19.89
CA ASP A 217 2.34 10.91 20.19
C ASP A 217 1.51 12.17 19.91
N SER A 218 2.07 13.34 20.24
CA SER A 218 1.44 14.62 19.93
C SER A 218 1.36 14.86 18.42
N ALA A 219 2.44 14.58 17.68
CA ALA A 219 2.46 14.66 16.22
C ALA A 219 1.41 13.73 15.59
N ILE A 220 1.37 12.45 15.99
CA ILE A 220 0.40 11.47 15.50
C ILE A 220 -1.03 11.93 15.81
N LYS A 221 -1.29 12.44 17.01
CA LYS A 221 -2.62 12.93 17.39
C LYS A 221 -3.08 14.09 16.50
N ILE A 222 -2.18 15.04 16.19
CA ILE A 222 -2.50 16.17 15.31
C ILE A 222 -2.83 15.67 13.90
N VAL A 223 -2.00 14.77 13.36
CA VAL A 223 -2.22 14.30 11.99
C VAL A 223 -3.43 13.40 11.84
N GLU A 224 -3.76 12.62 12.86
CA GLU A 224 -5.00 11.84 12.89
C GLU A 224 -6.23 12.75 12.92
N ASN A 225 -6.18 13.88 13.62
CA ASN A 225 -7.27 14.86 13.63
C ASN A 225 -7.41 15.59 12.28
N ILE A 226 -6.31 15.92 11.62
CA ILE A 226 -6.37 16.48 10.26
C ILE A 226 -7.00 15.47 9.31
N ARG A 227 -6.53 14.22 9.37
CA ARG A 227 -6.97 13.14 8.48
C ARG A 227 -8.49 12.94 8.49
N THR A 228 -9.13 12.95 9.65
CA THR A 228 -10.59 12.76 9.75
C THR A 228 -11.40 13.87 9.06
N ASN A 229 -10.78 15.03 8.84
CA ASN A 229 -11.47 16.26 8.43
C ASN A 229 -11.17 16.68 6.98
N VAL A 230 -10.21 16.04 6.30
CA VAL A 230 -9.91 16.33 4.90
C VAL A 230 -10.98 15.70 3.99
N GLN A 231 -11.78 16.52 3.29
CA GLN A 231 -12.82 16.03 2.37
C GLN A 231 -12.28 15.55 1.02
N ASN A 232 -11.19 16.17 0.52
CA ASN A 232 -10.64 15.84 -0.79
C ASN A 232 -9.82 14.55 -0.71
N PRO A 233 -10.24 13.47 -1.42
CA PRO A 233 -9.54 12.19 -1.40
C PRO A 233 -8.07 12.32 -1.81
N ASP A 234 -7.76 13.12 -2.84
CA ASP A 234 -6.39 13.27 -3.36
C ASP A 234 -5.45 13.96 -2.36
N LEU A 235 -5.97 14.92 -1.58
CA LEU A 235 -5.21 15.59 -0.53
C LEU A 235 -5.02 14.70 0.70
N ARG A 236 -5.97 13.79 0.96
CA ARG A 236 -5.84 12.75 1.98
C ARG A 236 -4.69 11.81 1.64
N THR A 237 -4.71 11.24 0.44
CA THR A 237 -3.75 10.22 0.00
C THR A 237 -2.30 10.74 0.05
N SER A 238 -2.05 11.96 -0.43
CA SER A 238 -0.72 12.57 -0.37
C SER A 238 -0.22 12.89 1.05
N TYR A 239 -1.13 13.11 1.98
CA TYR A 239 -0.85 13.36 3.39
C TYR A 239 -0.39 12.09 4.14
N PHE A 240 -0.71 10.89 3.64
CA PHE A 240 -0.48 9.64 4.37
C PHE A 240 0.92 9.06 4.24
N ALA A 241 1.56 9.24 3.09
CA ALA A 241 2.95 8.84 2.91
C ALA A 241 3.86 9.50 3.98
N THR A 242 3.57 10.74 4.36
CA THR A 242 4.30 11.47 5.41
C THR A 242 3.96 10.99 6.82
N VAL A 243 2.70 10.64 7.11
CA VAL A 243 2.24 10.17 8.43
C VAL A 243 2.81 8.79 8.82
N GLN A 244 3.03 7.91 7.85
CA GLN A 244 3.57 6.56 8.13
C GLN A 244 4.94 6.59 8.79
N ASN A 245 5.77 7.58 8.43
CA ASN A 245 7.07 7.76 9.06
C ASN A 245 6.95 8.00 10.57
N TYR A 246 5.89 8.67 11.02
CA TYR A 246 5.65 8.89 12.44
C TYR A 246 5.32 7.59 13.17
N TYR A 247 4.44 6.78 12.60
CA TYR A 247 4.08 5.46 13.15
C TYR A 247 5.30 4.54 13.22
N LYS A 248 6.09 4.46 12.14
CA LYS A 248 7.31 3.64 12.09
C LYS A 248 8.36 4.13 13.09
N PHE A 249 8.54 5.44 13.23
CA PHE A 249 9.43 6.01 14.24
C PHE A 249 8.94 5.69 15.65
N LYS A 250 7.64 5.85 15.94
CA LYS A 250 7.05 5.53 17.24
C LYS A 250 7.23 4.06 17.59
N ILE A 251 6.96 3.13 16.65
CA ILE A 251 7.18 1.69 16.85
C ILE A 251 8.64 1.42 17.22
N ASN A 252 9.59 1.95 16.45
CA ASN A 252 11.02 1.76 16.73
C ASN A 252 11.42 2.32 18.12
N LEU A 253 10.91 3.50 18.48
CA LEU A 253 11.15 4.12 19.77
C LEU A 253 10.55 3.32 20.93
N LEU A 254 9.31 2.84 20.80
CA LEU A 254 8.66 1.96 21.76
C LEU A 254 9.44 0.66 21.96
N MET A 255 9.98 0.09 20.89
CA MET A 255 10.81 -1.11 20.98
C MET A 255 12.18 -0.84 21.62
N GLU A 256 12.76 0.36 21.43
CA GLU A 256 13.96 0.81 22.17
C GLU A 256 13.66 0.95 23.68
N LEU A 257 12.50 1.51 24.02
CA LEU A 257 12.02 1.63 25.40
C LEU A 257 11.72 0.25 26.02
N HIS A 258 11.08 -0.65 25.29
CA HIS A 258 10.80 -2.02 25.73
C HIS A 258 12.07 -2.78 26.06
N LYS A 259 13.12 -2.62 25.25
CA LYS A 259 14.43 -3.24 25.51
C LYS A 259 15.07 -2.73 26.81
N LYS A 260 14.81 -1.48 27.21
CA LYS A 260 15.30 -0.90 28.47
C LYS A 260 14.46 -1.33 29.68
N ASP A 261 13.13 -1.30 29.55
CA ASP A 261 12.19 -1.70 30.59
C ASP A 261 11.04 -2.51 30.01
N PRO A 262 11.16 -3.85 29.96
CA PRO A 262 10.12 -4.73 29.45
C PRO A 262 8.81 -4.67 30.25
N SER A 263 8.86 -4.27 31.52
CA SER A 263 7.71 -4.32 32.45
C SER A 263 6.63 -3.29 32.14
N LYS A 264 6.98 -2.23 31.40
CA LYS A 264 6.07 -1.12 31.05
C LYS A 264 5.10 -1.44 29.90
N GLY A 265 5.22 -2.61 29.28
CA GLY A 265 4.31 -3.04 28.20
C GLY A 265 4.46 -2.24 26.90
N TYR A 266 5.62 -1.63 26.64
CA TYR A 266 5.83 -0.86 25.40
C TYR A 266 5.71 -1.70 24.13
N ASN A 267 5.98 -3.01 24.18
CA ASN A 267 5.75 -3.93 23.07
C ASN A 267 4.26 -4.06 22.72
N ALA A 268 3.37 -4.04 23.72
CA ALA A 268 1.92 -4.03 23.51
C ALA A 268 1.48 -2.73 22.82
N ILE A 269 1.97 -1.58 23.28
CA ILE A 269 1.69 -0.28 22.64
C ILE A 269 2.23 -0.26 21.20
N ALA A 270 3.35 -0.93 20.92
CA ALA A 270 3.96 -0.97 19.59
C ALA A 270 3.11 -1.78 18.58
N ILE A 271 2.60 -2.96 18.96
CA ILE A 271 1.67 -3.72 18.09
C ILE A 271 0.36 -2.96 17.90
N GLU A 272 -0.18 -2.32 18.93
CA GLU A 272 -1.38 -1.47 18.81
C GLU A 272 -1.15 -0.28 17.86
N THR A 273 0.05 0.31 17.91
CA THR A 273 0.47 1.37 16.98
C THR A 273 0.57 0.84 15.55
N SER A 274 1.03 -0.40 15.35
CA SER A 274 1.03 -1.05 14.04
C SER A 274 -0.37 -1.39 13.52
N GLU A 275 -1.31 -1.75 14.38
CA GLU A 275 -2.71 -1.96 13.99
C GLU A 275 -3.38 -0.63 13.62
N ALA A 276 -3.11 0.43 14.40
CA ALA A 276 -3.63 1.77 14.14
C ALA A 276 -3.18 2.33 12.79
N SER A 277 -1.95 2.04 12.35
CA SER A 277 -1.49 2.47 11.02
C SER A 277 -2.26 1.77 9.89
N ARG A 278 -2.60 0.47 10.04
CA ARG A 278 -3.21 -0.38 9.00
C ARG A 278 -4.72 -0.29 8.88
N ALA A 279 -5.41 -0.05 10.01
CA ALA A 279 -6.87 -0.15 10.07
C ALA A 279 -7.61 0.84 9.15
N ARG A 280 -6.93 1.84 8.57
CA ARG A 280 -7.58 3.03 8.01
C ARG A 280 -7.45 3.24 6.50
N GLY A 281 -6.55 2.54 5.81
CA GLY A 281 -6.33 2.70 4.37
C GLY A 281 -7.49 2.34 3.44
N LEU A 282 -8.43 1.53 3.92
CA LEU A 282 -9.52 1.08 3.08
C LEU A 282 -10.52 2.17 2.71
N VAL A 283 -10.87 3.03 3.65
CA VAL A 283 -11.87 4.12 3.45
C VAL A 283 -11.49 4.97 2.25
N GLU A 284 -10.19 5.17 2.10
CA GLU A 284 -9.57 6.05 1.14
C GLU A 284 -9.66 5.43 -0.25
N LEU A 285 -9.27 4.16 -0.41
CA LEU A 285 -9.50 3.42 -1.65
C LEU A 285 -10.99 3.39 -2.04
N LEU A 286 -11.90 3.27 -1.09
CA LEU A 286 -13.33 3.26 -1.41
C LEU A 286 -13.88 4.60 -1.87
N THR A 287 -13.33 5.67 -1.33
CA THR A 287 -13.66 7.02 -1.77
C THR A 287 -13.12 7.25 -3.18
N GLU A 288 -11.89 6.80 -3.48
CA GLU A 288 -11.28 6.86 -4.82
C GLU A 288 -12.01 5.97 -5.85
N ALA A 289 -12.40 4.77 -5.46
CA ALA A 289 -13.17 3.84 -6.30
C ALA A 289 -14.62 4.30 -6.56
N ARG A 290 -15.03 5.46 -6.01
CA ARG A 290 -16.41 5.97 -6.00
C ARG A 290 -17.41 4.90 -5.56
N ALA A 291 -16.98 3.99 -4.69
CA ALA A 291 -17.89 3.02 -4.12
C ALA A 291 -18.96 3.79 -3.33
N ASN A 292 -20.21 3.36 -3.43
CA ASN A 292 -21.30 3.94 -2.65
C ASN A 292 -21.19 3.46 -1.19
N ILE A 293 -20.13 3.90 -0.51
CA ILE A 293 -19.86 3.61 0.90
C ILE A 293 -20.97 4.08 1.83
N ARG A 294 -21.88 4.93 1.34
CA ARG A 294 -23.03 5.48 2.08
C ARG A 294 -24.22 4.52 2.14
N LYS A 295 -24.11 3.28 1.63
CA LYS A 295 -25.20 2.30 1.66
C LYS A 295 -25.67 2.08 3.10
N GLY A 296 -26.92 2.46 3.37
CA GLY A 296 -27.54 2.41 4.71
C GLY A 296 -27.17 3.55 5.67
N ALA A 297 -26.34 4.53 5.27
CA ALA A 297 -26.01 5.68 6.11
C ALA A 297 -27.11 6.74 6.03
N ASN A 298 -27.43 7.40 7.15
CA ASN A 298 -28.49 8.42 7.21
C ASN A 298 -28.09 9.67 6.38
N PRO A 299 -28.83 10.02 5.30
CA PRO A 299 -28.48 11.16 4.44
C PRO A 299 -28.42 12.50 5.17
N GLU A 300 -29.27 12.71 6.19
CA GLU A 300 -29.30 13.95 6.97
C GLU A 300 -28.05 14.11 7.83
N LEU A 301 -27.61 13.03 8.48
CA LEU A 301 -26.37 13.04 9.26
C LEU A 301 -25.15 13.30 8.37
N LEU A 302 -25.12 12.72 7.17
CA LEU A 302 -24.05 12.96 6.20
C LEU A 302 -24.06 14.41 5.67
N ALA A 303 -25.25 14.97 5.42
CA ALA A 303 -25.38 16.37 5.01
C ALA A 303 -24.94 17.33 6.12
N GLN A 304 -25.30 17.03 7.37
CA GLN A 304 -24.84 17.79 8.54
C GLN A 304 -23.32 17.73 8.68
N GLU A 305 -22.72 16.56 8.43
CA GLU A 305 -21.28 16.37 8.51
C GLU A 305 -20.53 17.21 7.47
N ASN A 306 -20.98 17.18 6.21
CA ASN A 306 -20.40 18.00 5.15
C ASN A 306 -20.53 19.50 5.50
N ARG A 307 -21.70 19.93 5.99
CA ARG A 307 -21.93 21.33 6.37
C ARG A 307 -20.99 21.78 7.51
N LEU A 308 -20.81 20.97 8.55
CA LEU A 308 -19.89 21.29 9.63
C LEU A 308 -18.46 21.45 9.11
N GLN A 309 -18.03 20.55 8.24
CA GLN A 309 -16.69 20.59 7.68
C GLN A 309 -16.47 21.81 6.76
N ASP A 310 -17.46 22.19 5.95
CA ASP A 310 -17.38 23.38 5.09
C ASP A 310 -17.26 24.66 5.93
N LEU A 311 -18.00 24.74 7.04
CA LEU A 311 -17.93 25.85 7.99
C LEU A 311 -16.56 25.93 8.66
N ILE A 312 -16.01 24.78 9.11
CA ILE A 312 -14.67 24.71 9.69
C ILE A 312 -13.63 25.22 8.67
N ASN A 313 -13.67 24.69 7.44
CA ASN A 313 -12.73 25.06 6.37
C ASN A 313 -12.78 26.56 6.02
N ALA A 314 -13.99 27.11 5.90
CA ALA A 314 -14.17 28.53 5.59
C ALA A 314 -13.64 29.45 6.71
N LYS A 315 -13.92 29.11 7.97
CA LYS A 315 -13.45 29.88 9.12
C LYS A 315 -11.94 29.78 9.31
N GLU A 316 -11.35 28.59 9.13
CA GLU A 316 -9.89 28.42 9.20
C GLU A 316 -9.17 29.22 8.13
N LYS A 317 -9.70 29.26 6.90
CA LYS A 317 -9.11 30.08 5.82
C LYS A 317 -9.03 31.56 6.22
N ILE A 318 -10.13 32.12 6.71
CA ILE A 318 -10.19 33.53 7.13
C ILE A 318 -9.25 33.78 8.30
N ARG A 319 -9.27 32.89 9.30
CA ARG A 319 -8.39 32.97 10.47
C ARG A 319 -6.92 32.94 10.05
N PHE A 320 -6.53 32.04 9.15
CA PHE A 320 -5.17 31.94 8.63
C PHE A 320 -4.70 33.23 7.93
N GLU A 321 -5.54 33.85 7.10
CA GLU A 321 -5.21 35.12 6.42
C GLU A 321 -4.95 36.27 7.40
N ILE A 322 -5.66 36.31 8.54
CA ILE A 322 -5.46 37.31 9.59
C ILE A 322 -4.14 37.07 10.31
N ILE A 323 -3.85 35.82 10.68
CA ILE A 323 -2.66 35.46 11.46
C ILE A 323 -1.38 35.52 10.62
N ASN A 324 -1.47 35.20 9.32
CA ASN A 324 -0.34 35.17 8.38
C ASN A 324 -0.10 36.53 7.68
N SER A 325 -0.35 37.63 8.35
CA SER A 325 -0.03 38.96 7.84
C SER A 325 0.20 39.96 8.97
N ASP A 326 0.72 41.14 8.64
CA ASP A 326 0.87 42.24 9.60
C ASP A 326 -0.46 42.67 10.25
N LYS A 327 -1.61 42.22 9.71
CA LYS A 327 -2.95 42.39 10.28
C LYS A 327 -3.04 41.89 11.72
N ILE A 328 -2.27 40.87 12.11
CA ILE A 328 -2.28 40.32 13.48
C ILE A 328 -1.79 41.34 14.54
N LYS A 329 -1.04 42.38 14.14
CA LYS A 329 -0.64 43.48 15.02
C LYS A 329 -1.82 44.36 15.42
N ASN A 330 -2.91 44.36 14.63
CA ASN A 330 -4.13 45.07 14.98
C ASN A 330 -4.92 44.30 16.05
N PRO A 331 -5.15 44.87 17.25
CA PRO A 331 -5.84 44.18 18.34
C PRO A 331 -7.24 43.69 18.00
N VAL A 332 -7.97 44.42 17.13
CA VAL A 332 -9.33 44.05 16.69
C VAL A 332 -9.29 42.82 15.79
N LEU A 333 -8.36 42.79 14.82
CA LEU A 333 -8.21 41.65 13.93
C LEU A 333 -7.69 40.42 14.69
N LYS A 334 -6.81 40.62 15.66
CA LYS A 334 -6.40 39.55 16.59
C LYS A 334 -7.58 38.98 17.38
N ALA A 335 -8.41 39.84 17.99
CA ALA A 335 -9.60 39.39 18.71
C ALA A 335 -10.60 38.64 17.79
N ASN A 336 -10.74 39.07 16.53
CA ASN A 336 -11.55 38.36 15.54
C ASN A 336 -10.98 36.96 15.23
N ALA A 337 -9.65 36.82 15.11
CA ALA A 337 -9.01 35.52 14.92
C ALA A 337 -9.21 34.59 16.13
N ASP A 338 -9.13 35.11 17.35
CA ASP A 338 -9.39 34.36 18.59
C ASP A 338 -10.87 33.93 18.70
N LYS A 339 -11.79 34.81 18.28
CA LYS A 339 -13.23 34.48 18.19
C LYS A 339 -13.47 33.37 17.16
N LEU A 340 -12.90 33.50 15.95
CA LEU A 340 -13.00 32.47 14.92
C LEU A 340 -12.47 31.11 15.42
N GLN A 341 -11.38 31.11 16.19
CA GLN A 341 -10.85 29.89 16.82
C GLN A 341 -11.89 29.23 17.75
N THR A 342 -12.52 30.02 18.63
CA THR A 342 -13.53 29.50 19.56
C THR A 342 -14.70 28.87 18.80
N GLU A 343 -15.17 29.52 17.73
CA GLU A 343 -16.22 28.99 16.86
C GLU A 343 -15.79 27.70 16.14
N ILE A 344 -14.53 27.59 15.71
CA ILE A 344 -13.98 26.38 15.11
C ILE A 344 -13.94 25.23 16.13
N ASP A 345 -13.48 25.49 17.36
CA ASP A 345 -13.41 24.49 18.43
C ASP A 345 -14.81 23.96 18.80
N GLU A 346 -15.83 24.82 18.80
CA GLU A 346 -17.23 24.42 18.97
C GLU A 346 -17.71 23.53 17.82
N LEU A 347 -17.41 23.89 16.57
CA LEU A 347 -17.78 23.10 15.40
C LEU A 347 -17.10 21.71 15.39
N LEU A 348 -15.83 21.62 15.79
CA LEU A 348 -15.12 20.35 15.94
C LEU A 348 -15.76 19.46 17.02
N ASN A 349 -16.22 20.04 18.13
CA ASN A 349 -16.97 19.31 19.14
C ASN A 349 -18.32 18.80 18.62
N GLN A 350 -19.05 19.61 17.85
CA GLN A 350 -20.29 19.19 17.19
C GLN A 350 -20.04 18.05 16.19
N GLN A 351 -18.94 18.11 15.45
CA GLN A 351 -18.54 17.05 14.52
C GLN A 351 -18.29 15.73 15.25
N LYS A 352 -17.59 15.75 16.39
CA LYS A 352 -17.35 14.55 17.21
C LYS A 352 -18.64 13.93 17.75
N GLN A 353 -19.60 14.76 18.16
CA GLN A 353 -20.92 14.27 18.58
C GLN A 353 -21.69 13.65 17.40
N LEU A 354 -21.58 14.24 16.22
CA LEU A 354 -22.17 13.70 15.00
C LEU A 354 -21.56 12.36 14.60
N GLU A 355 -20.22 12.20 14.70
CA GLU A 355 -19.56 10.91 14.45
C GLU A 355 -20.15 9.79 15.33
N THR A 356 -20.40 10.10 16.60
CA THR A 356 -21.01 9.17 17.56
C THR A 356 -22.42 8.76 17.11
N LYS A 357 -23.23 9.72 16.64
CA LYS A 357 -24.57 9.45 16.09
C LYS A 357 -24.51 8.62 14.81
N ILE A 358 -23.58 8.92 13.91
CA ILE A 358 -23.35 8.15 12.67
C ILE A 358 -23.03 6.70 13.05
N ARG A 359 -22.11 6.48 13.99
CA ARG A 359 -21.74 5.14 14.46
C ARG A 359 -22.89 4.36 15.07
N GLN A 360 -23.75 5.02 15.84
CA GLN A 360 -24.96 4.39 16.40
C GLN A 360 -25.96 4.02 15.30
N SER A 361 -26.13 4.88 14.30
CA SER A 361 -27.11 4.66 13.21
C SER A 361 -26.65 3.62 12.18
N ASN A 362 -25.35 3.56 11.88
CA ASN A 362 -24.77 2.63 10.93
C ASN A 362 -23.33 2.28 11.32
N PRO A 363 -23.15 1.25 12.16
CA PRO A 363 -21.82 0.79 12.58
C PRO A 363 -20.93 0.35 11.43
N LYS A 364 -21.48 -0.25 10.37
CA LYS A 364 -20.72 -0.71 9.19
C LYS A 364 -20.08 0.46 8.45
N TYR A 365 -20.85 1.51 8.19
CA TYR A 365 -20.35 2.75 7.59
C TYR A 365 -19.31 3.45 8.48
N ALA A 366 -19.57 3.52 9.79
CA ALA A 366 -18.68 4.17 10.73
C ALA A 366 -17.38 3.40 10.99
N ASN A 367 -17.41 2.07 11.01
CA ASN A 367 -16.21 1.23 11.13
C ASN A 367 -15.34 1.30 9.89
N LEU A 368 -15.97 1.50 8.74
CA LEU A 368 -15.25 1.89 7.56
C LEU A 368 -14.65 3.28 7.80
N LYS A 369 -15.45 4.35 7.84
CA LYS A 369 -14.95 5.74 7.83
C LYS A 369 -14.07 6.15 9.01
N TYR A 370 -14.33 5.61 10.19
CA TYR A 370 -13.67 5.93 11.45
C TYR A 370 -13.28 4.62 12.18
N PRO A 371 -12.30 3.89 11.66
CA PRO A 371 -11.93 2.59 12.19
C PRO A 371 -11.31 2.74 13.57
N GLN A 372 -11.67 1.81 14.46
CA GLN A 372 -11.11 1.69 15.80
C GLN A 372 -10.16 0.50 15.82
N PRO A 373 -8.83 0.73 15.77
CA PRO A 373 -7.87 -0.36 15.82
C PRO A 373 -7.95 -1.10 17.16
N LEU A 374 -7.71 -2.40 17.14
CA LEU A 374 -7.79 -3.23 18.33
C LEU A 374 -6.63 -2.96 19.29
N LYS A 375 -6.94 -3.03 20.59
CA LYS A 375 -5.94 -3.16 21.66
C LYS A 375 -5.46 -4.60 21.80
N LEU A 376 -4.32 -4.83 22.44
CA LEU A 376 -3.73 -6.18 22.61
C LEU A 376 -4.74 -7.18 23.17
N ALA A 377 -5.44 -6.85 24.25
CA ALA A 377 -6.41 -7.75 24.85
C ALA A 377 -7.53 -8.16 23.88
N GLN A 378 -7.96 -7.24 23.01
CA GLN A 378 -8.98 -7.51 21.99
C GLN A 378 -8.43 -8.36 20.86
N ILE A 379 -7.15 -8.18 20.48
CA ILE A 379 -6.44 -9.06 19.54
C ILE A 379 -6.37 -10.49 20.12
N GLN A 380 -5.99 -10.63 21.39
CA GLN A 380 -5.89 -11.94 22.06
C GLN A 380 -7.25 -12.66 22.12
N GLN A 381 -8.34 -11.93 22.34
CA GLN A 381 -9.71 -12.47 22.29
C GLN A 381 -10.12 -13.02 20.91
N GLN A 382 -9.46 -12.55 19.84
CA GLN A 382 -9.70 -13.08 18.50
C GLN A 382 -9.06 -14.47 18.29
N LEU A 383 -8.06 -14.84 19.08
CA LEU A 383 -7.30 -16.07 18.90
C LEU A 383 -7.88 -17.22 19.73
N ASP A 384 -7.96 -18.40 19.13
CA ASP A 384 -8.16 -19.65 19.87
C ASP A 384 -6.82 -20.20 20.40
N LYS A 385 -6.89 -21.21 21.28
CA LYS A 385 -5.71 -21.82 21.92
C LYS A 385 -4.72 -22.45 20.94
N ASP A 386 -5.14 -22.76 19.73
CA ASP A 386 -4.36 -23.47 18.71
C ASP A 386 -3.81 -22.55 17.63
N SER A 387 -4.02 -21.24 17.77
CA SER A 387 -3.58 -20.22 16.83
C SER A 387 -2.53 -19.29 17.45
N LEU A 388 -1.54 -18.92 16.63
CA LEU A 388 -0.56 -17.89 16.90
C LEU A 388 -0.67 -16.80 15.83
N LEU A 389 -0.80 -15.54 16.26
CA LEU A 389 -0.70 -14.40 15.35
C LEU A 389 0.76 -13.98 15.21
N LEU A 390 1.26 -13.95 13.98
CA LEU A 390 2.57 -13.44 13.59
C LEU A 390 2.37 -12.11 12.86
N GLN A 391 2.65 -11.01 13.53
CA GLN A 391 2.49 -9.66 12.98
C GLN A 391 3.85 -9.00 12.74
N TYR A 392 4.09 -8.57 11.51
CA TYR A 392 5.37 -8.01 11.07
C TYR A 392 5.28 -6.48 10.91
N SER A 393 6.31 -5.75 11.31
CA SER A 393 6.51 -4.34 10.91
C SER A 393 7.93 -4.14 10.39
N LEU A 394 8.06 -3.90 9.09
CA LEU A 394 9.34 -3.65 8.44
C LEU A 394 9.74 -2.18 8.59
N GLY A 395 10.98 -1.93 8.99
CA GLY A 395 11.50 -0.58 9.23
C GLY A 395 12.90 -0.37 8.65
N GLU A 396 13.26 0.89 8.41
CA GLU A 396 14.53 1.28 7.74
C GLU A 396 15.78 0.91 8.54
N GLU A 397 15.73 1.07 9.87
CA GLU A 397 16.86 0.73 10.76
C GLU A 397 16.83 -0.75 11.16
N ARG A 398 15.64 -1.27 11.44
CA ARG A 398 15.35 -2.61 11.96
C ARG A 398 13.86 -2.90 11.79
N SER A 399 13.51 -4.18 11.79
CA SER A 399 12.13 -4.64 11.67
C SER A 399 11.71 -5.39 12.93
N PHE A 400 10.42 -5.65 13.10
CA PHE A 400 9.90 -6.35 14.27
C PHE A 400 8.87 -7.42 13.91
N LEU A 401 8.85 -8.48 14.70
CA LEU A 401 7.82 -9.52 14.70
C LEU A 401 7.21 -9.61 16.10
N TRP A 402 5.90 -9.47 16.18
CA TRP A 402 5.12 -9.82 17.38
C TRP A 402 4.46 -11.18 17.19
N VAL A 403 4.54 -12.02 18.22
CA VAL A 403 3.91 -13.34 18.27
C VAL A 403 2.90 -13.30 19.40
N VAL A 404 1.61 -13.36 19.04
CA VAL A 404 0.51 -13.22 19.99
C VAL A 404 -0.22 -14.55 20.13
N SER A 405 -0.45 -14.96 21.37
CA SER A 405 -1.36 -16.05 21.73
C SER A 405 -2.51 -15.48 22.58
N PRO A 406 -3.55 -16.27 22.91
CA PRO A 406 -4.61 -15.80 23.79
C PRO A 406 -4.13 -15.30 25.16
N THR A 407 -2.92 -15.68 25.59
CA THR A 407 -2.39 -15.38 26.93
C THR A 407 -1.00 -14.75 26.92
N SER A 408 -0.32 -14.62 25.78
CA SER A 408 1.05 -14.08 25.71
C SER A 408 1.26 -13.13 24.53
N LEU A 409 2.24 -12.24 24.70
CA LEU A 409 2.81 -11.40 23.67
C LEU A 409 4.34 -11.54 23.73
N ASP A 410 4.91 -12.13 22.69
CA ASP A 410 6.35 -12.20 22.48
C ASP A 410 6.77 -11.25 21.37
N THR A 411 8.01 -10.75 21.41
CA THR A 411 8.49 -9.78 20.43
C THR A 411 9.94 -10.03 20.05
N TYR A 412 10.22 -9.89 18.76
CA TYR A 412 11.50 -10.20 18.15
C TYR A 412 11.95 -9.03 17.27
N GLU A 413 13.22 -8.67 17.38
CA GLU A 413 13.88 -7.75 16.44
C GLU A 413 14.36 -8.55 15.22
N LEU A 414 14.10 -8.02 14.03
CA LEU A 414 14.43 -8.58 12.73
C LEU A 414 15.35 -7.62 11.95
N PRO A 415 16.04 -8.08 10.89
CA PRO A 415 16.85 -7.23 10.02
C PRO A 415 16.06 -6.07 9.41
N LYS A 416 16.77 -5.06 8.91
CA LYS A 416 16.16 -3.89 8.26
C LYS A 416 15.37 -4.27 7.01
N LYS A 417 14.36 -3.45 6.70
CA LYS A 417 13.43 -3.64 5.57
C LYS A 417 14.11 -3.96 4.26
N SER A 418 15.19 -3.25 3.90
CA SER A 418 15.90 -3.44 2.63
C SER A 418 16.46 -4.87 2.44
N GLU A 419 16.85 -5.56 3.50
CA GLU A 419 17.34 -6.95 3.43
C GLU A 419 16.18 -7.93 3.24
N ILE A 420 15.11 -7.76 4.02
CA ILE A 420 13.91 -8.60 3.94
C ILE A 420 13.20 -8.42 2.60
N ASP A 421 13.07 -7.18 2.11
CA ASP A 421 12.45 -6.88 0.82
C ASP A 421 13.23 -7.54 -0.32
N LYS A 422 14.58 -7.48 -0.28
CA LYS A 422 15.43 -8.12 -1.30
C LYS A 422 15.20 -9.64 -1.33
N ALA A 423 15.23 -10.31 -0.18
CA ALA A 423 15.00 -11.76 -0.10
C ALA A 423 13.57 -12.15 -0.50
N SER A 424 12.58 -11.33 -0.13
CA SER A 424 11.17 -11.51 -0.51
C SER A 424 10.99 -11.41 -2.02
N ILE A 425 11.50 -10.34 -2.64
CA ILE A 425 11.42 -10.12 -4.09
C ILE A 425 12.11 -11.26 -4.84
N ASN A 426 13.28 -11.73 -4.38
CA ASN A 426 13.97 -12.86 -4.97
C ASN A 426 13.11 -14.14 -4.95
N LEU A 427 12.58 -14.52 -3.79
CA LEU A 427 11.72 -15.70 -3.67
C LEU A 427 10.46 -15.59 -4.54
N PHE A 428 9.80 -14.43 -4.53
CA PHE A 428 8.62 -14.19 -5.36
C PHE A 428 8.93 -14.39 -6.84
N CYS A 429 10.02 -13.81 -7.35
CA CYS A 429 10.44 -13.95 -8.74
C CYS A 429 10.71 -15.41 -9.11
N LEU A 430 11.36 -16.17 -8.23
CA LEU A 430 11.71 -17.56 -8.49
C LEU A 430 10.48 -18.49 -8.51
N ILE A 431 9.49 -18.22 -7.66
CA ILE A 431 8.26 -19.04 -7.57
C ILE A 431 7.27 -18.66 -8.69
N SER A 432 7.11 -17.38 -9.01
CA SER A 432 5.99 -16.93 -9.85
C SER A 432 6.16 -17.23 -11.34
N GLN A 433 7.39 -17.56 -11.79
CA GLN A 433 7.89 -18.08 -13.10
C GLN A 433 7.35 -17.45 -14.41
N ASN A 434 6.04 -17.21 -14.51
CA ASN A 434 5.29 -16.68 -15.66
C ASN A 434 4.52 -15.38 -15.36
N SER A 435 4.70 -14.80 -14.17
CA SER A 435 3.87 -13.69 -13.71
C SER A 435 4.56 -12.35 -13.91
N SER A 436 3.74 -11.30 -13.87
CA SER A 436 4.20 -9.92 -13.94
C SER A 436 5.18 -9.62 -12.81
N LYS A 437 6.01 -8.58 -13.02
CA LYS A 437 6.92 -7.97 -12.04
C LYS A 437 6.31 -7.93 -10.61
N PRO A 438 7.08 -8.12 -9.53
CA PRO A 438 6.58 -7.89 -8.17
C PRO A 438 6.01 -6.48 -8.08
N PRO A 439 4.79 -6.30 -7.54
CA PRO A 439 4.09 -5.01 -7.53
C PRO A 439 4.88 -3.83 -6.93
N SER A 440 5.88 -4.11 -6.08
CA SER A 440 6.70 -3.10 -5.40
C SER A 440 7.94 -2.63 -6.18
N ALA A 441 8.24 -3.17 -7.36
CA ALA A 441 9.44 -2.78 -8.09
C ALA A 441 9.23 -1.46 -8.83
N THR A 442 9.83 -0.38 -8.34
CA THR A 442 9.67 1.00 -8.84
C THR A 442 10.65 1.40 -9.95
N GLY A 443 11.60 0.53 -10.33
CA GLY A 443 12.57 0.77 -11.41
C GLY A 443 12.08 0.34 -12.81
N LYS A 444 12.75 0.76 -13.89
CA LYS A 444 12.43 0.28 -15.26
C LYS A 444 12.79 -1.20 -15.49
N GLU A 445 13.66 -1.76 -14.67
CA GLU A 445 14.07 -3.17 -14.75
C GLU A 445 13.07 -4.05 -13.99
N ASN A 446 12.58 -5.10 -14.66
CA ASN A 446 11.82 -6.14 -13.98
C ASN A 446 12.83 -7.04 -13.24
N PRO A 447 12.82 -7.09 -11.89
CA PRO A 447 13.77 -7.90 -11.13
C PRO A 447 13.62 -9.40 -11.40
N CYS A 448 12.53 -9.84 -12.03
CA CYS A 448 12.30 -11.22 -12.44
C CYS A 448 12.70 -11.50 -13.90
N GLN A 449 13.53 -10.67 -14.55
CA GLN A 449 14.05 -10.97 -15.89
C GLN A 449 15.00 -12.19 -15.84
N ASP A 450 14.95 -13.05 -16.87
CA ASP A 450 15.65 -14.33 -16.98
C ASP A 450 15.21 -15.46 -16.03
N THR A 451 13.90 -15.73 -15.94
CA THR A 451 13.34 -16.91 -15.25
C THR A 451 13.40 -18.21 -16.08
N LYS A 452 14.00 -18.20 -17.27
CA LYS A 452 14.15 -19.41 -18.10
C LYS A 452 15.15 -20.36 -17.43
N ASN A 453 14.72 -21.60 -17.15
CA ASN A 453 15.51 -22.68 -16.53
C ASN A 453 15.76 -22.56 -15.01
N ILE A 454 14.83 -21.99 -14.23
CA ILE A 454 14.90 -22.03 -12.76
C ILE A 454 14.80 -23.47 -12.26
N LYS A 455 15.79 -23.92 -11.49
CA LYS A 455 15.77 -25.23 -10.82
C LYS A 455 15.03 -25.12 -9.48
N THR A 456 14.23 -26.12 -9.13
CA THR A 456 13.50 -26.18 -7.84
C THR A 456 14.40 -25.91 -6.63
N ARG A 457 15.66 -26.37 -6.67
CA ARG A 457 16.65 -26.11 -5.61
C ARG A 457 16.93 -24.62 -5.37
N GLN A 458 16.86 -23.76 -6.38
CA GLN A 458 17.03 -22.31 -6.21
C GLN A 458 15.87 -21.72 -5.42
N ILE A 459 14.65 -22.21 -5.66
CA ILE A 459 13.46 -21.82 -4.90
C ILE A 459 13.60 -22.26 -3.44
N ASP A 460 14.00 -23.51 -3.21
CA ASP A 460 14.18 -24.06 -1.86
C ASP A 460 15.20 -23.24 -1.05
N LEU A 461 16.33 -22.87 -1.66
CA LEU A 461 17.36 -22.03 -1.02
C LEU A 461 16.86 -20.61 -0.72
N ALA A 462 16.12 -19.99 -1.64
CA ALA A 462 15.54 -18.66 -1.41
C ALA A 462 14.45 -18.70 -0.32
N ALA A 463 13.66 -19.77 -0.26
CA ALA A 463 12.67 -20.00 0.80
C ALA A 463 13.36 -20.16 2.16
N GLU A 464 14.43 -20.95 2.24
CA GLU A 464 15.25 -21.09 3.45
C GLU A 464 15.89 -19.76 3.88
N GLU A 465 16.44 -18.99 2.95
CA GLU A 465 17.04 -17.68 3.20
C GLU A 465 16.02 -16.72 3.84
N LEU A 466 14.86 -16.56 3.22
CA LEU A 466 13.81 -15.69 3.75
C LEU A 466 13.30 -16.19 5.10
N SER A 467 13.13 -17.51 5.27
CA SER A 467 12.71 -18.11 6.54
C SER A 467 13.70 -17.83 7.66
N LYS A 468 15.02 -17.85 7.37
CA LYS A 468 16.05 -17.49 8.37
C LYS A 468 15.92 -16.04 8.82
N LEU A 469 15.54 -15.14 7.91
CA LEU A 469 15.35 -13.72 8.24
C LEU A 469 14.08 -13.47 9.09
N VAL A 470 12.98 -14.20 8.82
CA VAL A 470 11.65 -13.85 9.36
C VAL A 470 11.03 -14.86 10.32
N LEU A 471 11.55 -16.09 10.41
CA LEU A 471 11.04 -17.17 11.26
C LEU A 471 12.08 -17.74 12.24
N ALA A 472 13.39 -17.60 11.96
CA ALA A 472 14.41 -18.16 12.86
C ALA A 472 14.29 -17.72 14.33
N PRO A 473 13.96 -16.44 14.65
CA PRO A 473 13.80 -16.02 16.05
C PRO A 473 12.63 -16.69 16.79
N VAL A 474 11.62 -17.17 16.06
CA VAL A 474 10.38 -17.74 16.63
C VAL A 474 10.26 -19.25 16.45
N LYS A 475 11.16 -19.90 15.70
CA LYS A 475 11.02 -21.32 15.30
C LYS A 475 10.60 -22.26 16.44
N ASP A 476 11.19 -22.11 17.63
CA ASP A 476 10.95 -23.01 18.77
C ASP A 476 9.56 -22.82 19.42
N LYS A 477 8.86 -21.72 19.09
CA LYS A 477 7.50 -21.42 19.59
C LYS A 477 6.38 -21.80 18.61
N LEU A 478 6.69 -22.05 17.34
CA LEU A 478 5.66 -22.33 16.34
C LEU A 478 4.93 -23.65 16.62
N GLY A 479 5.65 -24.68 17.07
CA GLY A 479 5.09 -25.99 17.39
C GLY A 479 4.32 -26.62 16.22
N LYS A 480 3.05 -26.97 16.42
CA LYS A 480 2.10 -27.35 15.35
C LYS A 480 0.88 -26.42 15.33
N LYS A 481 1.07 -25.18 15.78
CA LYS A 481 -0.02 -24.20 15.87
C LYS A 481 -0.39 -23.69 14.48
N ARG A 482 -1.64 -23.25 14.32
CA ARG A 482 -2.07 -22.45 13.17
C ARG A 482 -1.38 -21.10 13.22
N LEU A 483 -0.81 -20.69 12.11
CA LEU A 483 -0.11 -19.42 11.98
C LEU A 483 -1.04 -18.45 11.26
N VAL A 484 -1.52 -17.45 12.00
CA VAL A 484 -2.27 -16.32 11.48
C VAL A 484 -1.26 -15.22 11.17
N VAL A 485 -1.08 -14.85 9.92
CA VAL A 485 0.03 -14.00 9.47
C VAL A 485 -0.50 -12.63 9.03
N VAL A 486 0.05 -11.57 9.62
CA VAL A 486 -0.15 -10.17 9.22
C VAL A 486 1.20 -9.61 8.77
N THR A 487 1.37 -9.47 7.46
CA THR A 487 2.65 -9.09 6.83
C THR A 487 2.76 -7.59 6.60
N ASP A 488 3.93 -7.13 6.18
CA ASP A 488 4.22 -5.72 5.88
C ASP A 488 5.28 -5.62 4.76
N GLY A 489 5.25 -4.56 3.96
CA GLY A 489 6.16 -4.39 2.82
C GLY A 489 6.11 -5.55 1.82
N ALA A 490 7.28 -6.01 1.35
CA ALA A 490 7.34 -7.06 0.33
C ALA A 490 6.88 -8.44 0.83
N LEU A 491 6.81 -8.67 2.15
CA LEU A 491 6.30 -9.93 2.70
C LEU A 491 4.83 -10.19 2.35
N GLN A 492 4.08 -9.15 1.97
CA GLN A 492 2.68 -9.29 1.56
C GLN A 492 2.49 -10.09 0.27
N TYR A 493 3.54 -10.22 -0.53
CA TYR A 493 3.53 -10.98 -1.78
C TYR A 493 3.99 -12.44 -1.58
N ILE A 494 4.41 -12.79 -0.37
CA ILE A 494 5.04 -14.09 -0.09
C ILE A 494 4.01 -15.04 0.51
N PRO A 495 3.78 -16.21 -0.11
CA PRO A 495 3.01 -17.27 0.52
C PRO A 495 3.85 -17.90 1.63
N PHE A 496 3.47 -17.62 2.89
CA PHE A 496 4.14 -18.20 4.05
C PHE A 496 4.13 -19.73 4.05
N ALA A 497 3.17 -20.35 3.35
CA ALA A 497 3.15 -21.79 3.10
C ALA A 497 4.45 -22.31 2.45
N ALA A 498 5.05 -21.54 1.54
CA ALA A 498 6.28 -21.91 0.83
C ALA A 498 7.57 -21.52 1.55
N LEU A 499 7.50 -20.95 2.75
CA LEU A 499 8.68 -20.76 3.58
C LEU A 499 9.16 -22.10 4.11
N ALA A 500 10.46 -22.21 4.41
CA ALA A 500 11.05 -23.38 5.01
C ALA A 500 10.69 -23.46 6.51
N ASP A 501 10.25 -24.63 6.95
CA ASP A 501 10.11 -24.95 8.36
C ASP A 501 11.49 -25.19 8.99
N LEU A 502 11.93 -24.23 9.80
CA LEU A 502 13.23 -24.27 10.46
C LEU A 502 13.26 -25.19 11.70
N THR A 503 12.12 -25.69 12.16
CA THR A 503 12.05 -26.64 13.30
C THR A 503 12.52 -28.04 12.90
N ALA A 504 12.18 -28.45 11.67
CA ALA A 504 12.52 -29.75 11.08
C ALA A 504 14.02 -29.95 10.81
N GLN A 505 14.79 -28.87 10.73
CA GLN A 505 16.23 -28.92 10.44
C GLN A 505 17.09 -29.20 11.70
N SER A 506 16.54 -29.14 12.91
CA SER A 506 17.27 -29.39 14.16
C SER A 506 17.57 -30.89 14.42
N THR A 507 16.82 -31.80 13.79
CA THR A 507 16.96 -33.25 14.00
C THR A 507 18.11 -33.89 13.22
N SER A 508 18.67 -33.24 12.20
CA SER A 508 19.75 -33.81 11.36
C SER A 508 21.17 -33.34 11.69
N GLN A 509 21.34 -32.33 12.57
CA GLN A 509 22.66 -31.75 12.88
C GLN A 509 23.21 -32.05 14.28
N ARG A 510 22.54 -32.90 15.09
CA ARG A 510 23.05 -33.29 16.42
C ARG A 510 24.28 -34.21 16.40
N GLY A 511 24.90 -34.43 15.24
CA GLY A 511 26.11 -35.22 15.11
C GLY A 511 26.98 -34.76 13.95
N LYS A 512 27.65 -33.61 14.09
CA LYS A 512 28.96 -33.26 13.48
C LYS A 512 29.25 -31.76 13.69
N GLU A 513 29.58 -31.37 14.91
CA GLU A 513 30.38 -30.16 15.12
C GLU A 513 31.83 -30.46 14.75
N LYS A 514 32.28 -29.98 13.59
CA LYS A 514 33.70 -29.71 13.36
C LYS A 514 33.85 -28.21 13.12
N LYS A 515 34.54 -27.56 14.04
CA LYS A 515 35.03 -26.18 13.94
C LYS A 515 35.82 -26.02 12.64
N ASN A 516 35.38 -25.12 11.76
CA ASN A 516 36.26 -24.47 10.80
C ASN A 516 36.00 -22.96 10.89
N GLN A 517 37.00 -22.24 11.39
CA GLN A 517 37.12 -20.79 11.29
C GLN A 517 37.27 -20.43 9.81
N LEU A 518 36.50 -19.45 9.34
CA LEU A 518 36.67 -18.84 8.02
C LEU A 518 36.86 -17.35 8.22
N ASP A 519 38.04 -16.90 7.80
CA ASP A 519 38.52 -15.53 7.82
C ASP A 519 37.62 -14.59 7.00
N ASN A 520 37.17 -13.52 7.64
CA ASN A 520 36.44 -12.43 6.99
C ASN A 520 37.42 -11.47 6.31
N LYS A 521 37.35 -11.38 4.98
CA LYS A 521 37.73 -10.16 4.23
C LYS A 521 36.58 -9.76 3.29
N PRO A 522 36.11 -8.51 3.30
CA PRO A 522 35.04 -8.05 2.43
C PRO A 522 35.60 -7.80 1.02
N LYS A 523 35.02 -8.43 0.00
CA LYS A 523 35.19 -8.01 -1.40
C LYS A 523 33.99 -7.17 -1.84
N ASP A 524 34.34 -6.00 -2.35
CA ASP A 524 33.48 -4.99 -2.97
C ASP A 524 32.81 -5.59 -4.23
N ASN A 525 31.49 -5.84 -4.20
CA ASN A 525 30.70 -6.18 -5.38
C ASN A 525 29.80 -4.99 -5.75
N ARG A 526 30.34 -4.08 -6.57
CA ARG A 526 29.56 -3.08 -7.31
C ARG A 526 29.11 -3.73 -8.62
N GLY A 527 27.83 -4.11 -8.69
CA GLY A 527 27.19 -4.71 -9.87
C GLY A 527 26.56 -6.07 -9.56
N GLY A 528 25.45 -6.11 -8.83
CA GLY A 528 24.78 -7.35 -8.45
C GLY A 528 23.43 -7.50 -9.13
N GLY A 529 23.35 -8.37 -10.13
CA GLY A 529 22.08 -8.94 -10.59
C GLY A 529 21.41 -9.73 -9.45
N LEU A 530 20.08 -9.77 -9.45
CA LEU A 530 19.26 -10.37 -8.39
C LEU A 530 19.25 -11.91 -8.39
N ILE A 531 19.98 -12.55 -9.32
CA ILE A 531 20.01 -13.99 -9.52
C ILE A 531 21.45 -14.48 -9.25
N PRO A 532 21.68 -15.46 -8.36
CA PRO A 532 23.00 -16.07 -8.21
C PRO A 532 23.43 -16.77 -9.49
N GLU A 533 24.68 -16.54 -9.93
CA GLU A 533 25.27 -17.21 -11.10
C GLU A 533 25.22 -18.74 -10.95
N ILE A 534 24.91 -19.40 -12.07
CA ILE A 534 24.49 -20.82 -12.21
C ILE A 534 25.61 -21.83 -11.86
N ASP A 535 26.87 -21.41 -11.77
CA ASP A 535 28.02 -22.31 -11.91
C ASP A 535 28.67 -22.83 -10.61
N ASN A 536 28.16 -22.48 -9.42
CA ASN A 536 28.75 -22.94 -8.14
C ASN A 536 27.73 -23.52 -7.14
N LEU A 537 26.76 -24.32 -7.62
CA LEU A 537 25.93 -25.13 -6.72
C LEU A 537 26.67 -26.43 -6.33
N PRO A 538 27.04 -26.64 -5.04
CA PRO A 538 27.66 -27.89 -4.62
C PRO A 538 26.75 -29.10 -4.89
N PRO A 539 27.32 -30.30 -5.14
CA PRO A 539 26.57 -31.48 -5.57
C PRO A 539 25.40 -31.81 -4.64
N ALA A 540 24.34 -32.38 -5.22
CA ALA A 540 23.06 -32.64 -4.59
C ALA A 540 23.16 -33.67 -3.45
N THR A 541 23.59 -33.22 -2.27
CA THR A 541 23.45 -33.95 -1.01
C THR A 541 23.13 -32.93 0.10
N ASN A 542 21.94 -33.05 0.70
CA ASN A 542 21.45 -32.37 1.92
C ASN A 542 20.97 -30.91 1.83
N SER A 543 19.90 -30.60 1.07
CA SER A 543 18.93 -29.59 1.52
C SER A 543 17.69 -30.34 1.99
N ASN A 544 17.44 -30.33 3.30
CA ASN A 544 16.21 -30.82 3.92
C ASN A 544 15.16 -29.71 3.90
N TYR A 545 14.82 -29.21 2.72
CA TYR A 545 13.73 -28.24 2.59
C TYR A 545 12.39 -28.92 2.86
N GLN A 546 11.68 -28.41 3.87
CA GLN A 546 10.32 -28.79 4.21
C GLN A 546 9.47 -27.52 4.25
N PRO A 547 8.45 -27.37 3.39
CA PRO A 547 7.53 -26.24 3.46
C PRO A 547 6.83 -26.10 4.81
N LEU A 548 6.61 -24.86 5.24
CA LEU A 548 5.99 -24.50 6.52
C LEU A 548 4.57 -25.05 6.66
N PHE A 549 3.82 -25.11 5.55
CA PHE A 549 2.44 -25.63 5.58
C PHE A 549 2.36 -27.10 6.01
N ILE A 550 3.45 -27.87 5.96
CA ILE A 550 3.43 -29.27 6.36
C ILE A 550 3.14 -29.43 7.85
N ASN A 551 3.62 -28.53 8.70
CA ASN A 551 3.37 -28.59 10.14
C ASN A 551 2.36 -27.57 10.63
N HIS A 552 1.98 -26.61 9.78
CA HIS A 552 1.17 -25.47 10.14
C HIS A 552 0.03 -25.23 9.15
N GLU A 553 -1.15 -24.95 9.68
CA GLU A 553 -2.17 -24.23 8.93
C GLU A 553 -1.77 -22.75 8.80
N ILE A 554 -1.86 -22.19 7.60
CA ILE A 554 -1.46 -20.80 7.33
C ILE A 554 -2.68 -19.97 6.94
N VAL A 555 -2.95 -18.92 7.72
CA VAL A 555 -4.05 -17.98 7.48
C VAL A 555 -3.45 -16.60 7.26
N ASN A 556 -3.80 -15.91 6.18
CA ASN A 556 -3.30 -14.56 5.92
C ASN A 556 -4.39 -13.52 6.22
N LEU A 557 -4.01 -12.44 6.91
CA LEU A 557 -4.92 -11.33 7.21
C LEU A 557 -4.27 -9.99 6.84
N PRO A 558 -5.06 -9.01 6.38
CA PRO A 558 -4.56 -7.65 6.19
C PRO A 558 -4.28 -6.94 7.54
N SER A 559 -5.05 -7.27 8.58
CA SER A 559 -4.81 -6.82 9.97
C SER A 559 -5.61 -7.68 10.95
N ALA A 560 -5.23 -7.67 12.24
CA ALA A 560 -6.03 -8.30 13.29
C ALA A 560 -7.36 -7.56 13.50
N SER A 561 -7.39 -6.26 13.23
CA SER A 561 -8.60 -5.44 13.29
C SER A 561 -9.65 -5.85 12.24
N THR A 562 -9.22 -6.29 11.06
CA THR A 562 -10.13 -6.74 9.99
C THR A 562 -10.97 -7.95 10.41
N ILE A 563 -10.36 -8.95 11.08
CA ILE A 563 -11.12 -10.15 11.49
C ILE A 563 -12.14 -9.83 12.59
N ALA A 564 -11.83 -8.95 13.55
CA ALA A 564 -12.79 -8.57 14.58
C ALA A 564 -14.01 -7.85 13.99
N ILE A 565 -13.78 -6.94 13.04
CA ILE A 565 -14.88 -6.27 12.31
C ILE A 565 -15.71 -7.30 11.54
N GLN A 566 -15.05 -8.21 10.83
CA GLN A 566 -15.73 -9.26 10.06
C GLN A 566 -16.61 -10.13 10.97
N ARG A 567 -16.10 -10.60 12.11
CA ARG A 567 -16.88 -11.37 13.10
C ARG A 567 -18.08 -10.60 13.63
N GLN A 568 -17.92 -9.31 13.91
CA GLN A 568 -19.02 -8.47 14.36
C GLN A 568 -20.11 -8.35 13.29
N GLU A 569 -19.72 -8.17 12.03
CA GLU A 569 -20.68 -8.11 10.91
C GLU A 569 -21.38 -9.44 10.66
N LEU A 570 -20.67 -10.57 10.83
CA LEU A 570 -21.19 -11.91 10.58
C LEU A 570 -22.00 -12.49 11.74
N ALA A 571 -21.90 -11.95 12.96
CA ALA A 571 -22.54 -12.50 14.16
C ALA A 571 -24.06 -12.70 14.05
N ASN A 572 -24.75 -11.85 13.28
CA ASN A 572 -26.20 -11.90 13.10
C ASN A 572 -26.62 -12.54 11.75
N ARG A 573 -25.67 -13.11 11.01
CA ARG A 573 -25.94 -13.68 9.69
C ARG A 573 -26.58 -15.05 9.80
N SER A 574 -27.78 -15.20 9.24
CA SER A 574 -28.42 -16.51 9.10
C SER A 574 -27.80 -17.28 7.92
N SER A 575 -27.23 -18.45 8.20
CA SER A 575 -26.71 -19.40 7.20
C SER A 575 -27.70 -20.52 6.87
N THR A 576 -28.85 -20.58 7.56
CA THR A 576 -29.84 -21.63 7.39
C THR A 576 -30.57 -21.49 6.04
N ASN A 577 -30.76 -22.61 5.33
CA ASN A 577 -31.47 -22.74 4.04
C ASN A 577 -30.74 -22.17 2.80
N LYS A 578 -29.42 -21.96 2.88
CA LYS A 578 -28.62 -21.61 1.70
C LYS A 578 -28.24 -22.83 0.89
N LYS A 579 -28.19 -22.65 -0.43
CA LYS A 579 -27.69 -23.64 -1.37
C LYS A 579 -26.18 -23.76 -1.30
N THR A 580 -25.62 -24.91 -1.68
CA THR A 580 -24.18 -25.18 -1.52
C THR A 580 -23.31 -24.30 -2.43
N LEU A 581 -23.51 -24.30 -3.76
CA LEU A 581 -22.50 -23.77 -4.68
C LEU A 581 -23.07 -22.99 -5.87
N ALA A 582 -22.52 -21.81 -6.16
CA ALA A 582 -22.66 -21.16 -7.47
C ALA A 582 -21.29 -21.06 -8.15
N ILE A 583 -21.23 -21.49 -9.42
CA ILE A 583 -20.03 -21.38 -10.26
C ILE A 583 -20.30 -20.46 -11.45
N LEU A 584 -19.42 -19.46 -11.61
CA LEU A 584 -19.25 -18.68 -12.84
C LEU A 584 -17.94 -19.09 -13.51
N ALA A 585 -18.00 -19.67 -14.71
CA ALA A 585 -16.79 -20.21 -15.37
C ALA A 585 -16.82 -20.14 -16.90
N ASP A 586 -15.63 -20.24 -17.50
CA ASP A 586 -15.39 -20.28 -18.94
C ASP A 586 -16.11 -19.16 -19.73
N PRO A 587 -15.93 -17.88 -19.34
CA PRO A 587 -16.52 -16.75 -20.05
C PRO A 587 -16.00 -16.58 -21.48
N VAL A 588 -16.77 -15.88 -22.32
CA VAL A 588 -16.46 -15.61 -23.73
C VAL A 588 -15.98 -14.18 -23.92
N TYR A 589 -14.76 -14.02 -24.45
CA TYR A 589 -14.08 -12.73 -24.51
C TYR A 589 -14.15 -12.03 -25.87
N ASN A 590 -14.33 -12.77 -26.97
CA ASN A 590 -14.20 -12.23 -28.33
C ASN A 590 -15.34 -12.70 -29.24
N ALA A 591 -15.75 -11.85 -30.18
CA ALA A 591 -16.83 -12.15 -31.14
C ALA A 591 -16.47 -13.26 -32.16
N ASP A 592 -15.18 -13.53 -32.37
CA ASP A 592 -14.68 -14.57 -33.29
C ASP A 592 -14.58 -15.97 -32.64
N ASP A 593 -15.09 -16.12 -31.42
CA ASP A 593 -15.11 -17.39 -30.69
C ASP A 593 -15.82 -18.50 -31.49
N ALA A 594 -15.31 -19.73 -31.39
CA ALA A 594 -15.85 -20.88 -32.12
C ALA A 594 -17.36 -21.09 -31.86
N LYS A 595 -17.84 -20.80 -30.65
CA LYS A 595 -19.26 -20.91 -30.31
C LYS A 595 -20.13 -19.91 -31.08
N ILE A 596 -19.65 -18.67 -31.24
CA ILE A 596 -20.33 -17.63 -32.03
C ILE A 596 -20.28 -17.97 -33.52
N ARG A 597 -19.14 -18.46 -34.02
CA ARG A 597 -19.01 -18.90 -35.42
C ARG A 597 -19.97 -20.04 -35.76
N LEU A 598 -20.12 -21.03 -34.88
CA LEU A 598 -21.08 -22.13 -35.04
C LEU A 598 -22.54 -21.64 -34.99
N GLN A 599 -22.85 -20.64 -34.17
CA GLN A 599 -24.18 -20.06 -34.05
C GLN A 599 -24.53 -19.17 -35.24
N ASN A 600 -23.62 -18.31 -35.69
CA ASN A 600 -23.79 -17.47 -36.89
C ASN A 600 -23.88 -18.31 -38.17
N ALA A 601 -23.12 -19.41 -38.25
CA ALA A 601 -23.25 -20.39 -39.34
C ALA A 601 -24.63 -21.05 -39.39
N ARG A 602 -25.30 -21.23 -38.24
CA ARG A 602 -26.68 -21.73 -38.15
C ARG A 602 -27.72 -20.65 -38.48
N ASN A 603 -27.44 -19.38 -38.15
CA ASN A 603 -28.42 -18.28 -38.28
C ASN A 603 -28.29 -17.44 -39.57
N LYS A 604 -27.30 -17.68 -40.43
CA LYS A 604 -27.05 -16.91 -41.68
C LYS A 604 -26.95 -15.38 -41.46
N GLU A 605 -26.45 -14.94 -40.32
CA GLU A 605 -26.26 -13.51 -40.04
C GLU A 605 -24.83 -13.05 -40.35
N THR A 606 -24.69 -11.85 -40.92
CA THR A 606 -23.41 -11.18 -41.18
C THR A 606 -22.89 -10.48 -39.93
N LYS A 607 -21.56 -10.31 -39.87
CA LYS A 607 -20.77 -9.82 -38.71
C LYS A 607 -21.48 -8.77 -37.83
N PRO A 608 -21.37 -8.87 -36.49
CA PRO A 608 -22.02 -7.94 -35.57
C PRO A 608 -21.51 -6.50 -35.77
N LYS A 609 -22.43 -5.52 -35.71
CA LYS A 609 -22.10 -4.09 -35.70
C LYS A 609 -21.42 -3.71 -34.36
N PRO A 610 -20.42 -2.81 -34.36
CA PRO A 610 -19.81 -2.30 -33.13
C PRO A 610 -20.85 -1.67 -32.20
N SER A 611 -20.67 -1.77 -30.88
CA SER A 611 -21.61 -1.18 -29.91
C SER A 611 -21.51 0.35 -29.89
N ASP A 612 -22.63 1.05 -30.09
CA ASP A 612 -22.73 2.53 -30.12
C ASP A 612 -22.61 3.23 -28.73
N SER A 613 -22.13 2.54 -27.68
CA SER A 613 -22.08 3.13 -26.33
C SER A 613 -20.65 3.48 -25.90
N LEU A 614 -20.39 4.77 -25.71
CA LEU A 614 -19.12 5.32 -25.21
C LEU A 614 -18.62 4.63 -23.92
N GLY A 615 -19.53 4.18 -23.06
CA GLY A 615 -19.18 3.47 -21.82
C GLY A 615 -18.47 2.14 -22.06
N ILE A 616 -18.94 1.33 -23.01
CA ILE A 616 -18.35 0.02 -23.34
C ILE A 616 -16.99 0.21 -24.01
N GLU A 617 -16.84 1.22 -24.87
CA GLU A 617 -15.56 1.54 -25.52
C GLU A 617 -14.48 1.95 -24.49
N LEU A 618 -14.85 2.77 -23.51
CA LEU A 618 -13.95 3.16 -22.41
C LEU A 618 -13.52 1.94 -21.56
N GLU A 619 -14.44 1.02 -21.28
CA GLU A 619 -14.13 -0.22 -20.56
C GLU A 619 -13.18 -1.13 -21.35
N ARG A 620 -13.44 -1.33 -22.66
CA ARG A 620 -12.54 -2.10 -23.55
C ARG A 620 -11.15 -1.50 -23.60
N SER A 621 -11.08 -0.18 -23.71
CA SER A 621 -9.82 0.55 -23.68
C SER A 621 -9.07 0.36 -22.34
N ALA A 622 -9.78 0.34 -21.21
CA ALA A 622 -9.18 0.07 -19.90
C ALA A 622 -8.68 -1.37 -19.74
N LEU A 623 -9.45 -2.36 -20.21
CA LEU A 623 -9.05 -3.77 -20.22
C LEU A 623 -7.84 -4.02 -21.14
N LYS A 624 -7.80 -3.38 -22.30
CA LYS A 624 -6.65 -3.45 -23.22
C LYS A 624 -5.39 -2.90 -22.57
N ARG A 625 -5.47 -1.69 -21.99
CA ARG A 625 -4.34 -1.11 -21.23
C ARG A 625 -3.88 -2.01 -20.09
N SER A 626 -4.81 -2.65 -19.39
CA SER A 626 -4.48 -3.55 -18.29
C SER A 626 -3.78 -4.81 -18.80
N ALA A 627 -4.25 -5.39 -19.90
CA ALA A 627 -3.56 -6.52 -20.57
C ALA A 627 -2.15 -6.12 -21.02
N ASP A 628 -1.98 -4.93 -21.61
CA ASP A 628 -0.68 -4.42 -22.05
C ASP A 628 0.30 -4.25 -20.88
N ILE A 629 -0.16 -3.71 -19.74
CA ILE A 629 0.65 -3.56 -18.51
C ILE A 629 1.14 -4.92 -17.99
N LEU A 630 0.29 -5.95 -18.11
CA LEU A 630 0.58 -7.32 -17.67
C LEU A 630 1.32 -8.14 -18.74
N ASN A 631 1.75 -7.52 -19.85
CA ASN A 631 2.35 -8.19 -21.00
C ASN A 631 1.51 -9.35 -21.59
N ARG A 632 0.17 -9.21 -21.57
CA ARG A 632 -0.77 -10.20 -22.13
C ARG A 632 -1.21 -9.76 -23.53
N GLN A 633 -1.26 -10.70 -24.48
CA GLN A 633 -1.83 -10.46 -25.80
C GLN A 633 -3.37 -10.54 -25.77
N GLY A 634 -3.99 -9.66 -24.98
CA GLY A 634 -5.43 -9.63 -24.77
C GLY A 634 -5.96 -10.75 -23.87
N TRP A 635 -7.26 -11.02 -23.98
CA TRP A 635 -8.00 -11.98 -23.14
C TRP A 635 -8.45 -13.17 -23.98
N GLY A 636 -7.75 -14.30 -23.83
CA GLY A 636 -8.07 -15.58 -24.48
C GLY A 636 -8.92 -16.50 -23.60
N ARG A 637 -9.59 -17.48 -24.21
CA ARG A 637 -10.33 -18.53 -23.48
C ARG A 637 -9.39 -19.32 -22.56
N LEU A 638 -9.94 -19.80 -21.46
CA LEU A 638 -9.27 -20.67 -20.47
C LEU A 638 -10.03 -22.01 -20.39
N PRO A 639 -9.78 -22.97 -21.29
CA PRO A 639 -10.55 -24.21 -21.33
C PRO A 639 -10.49 -25.03 -20.03
N GLY A 640 -9.40 -24.92 -19.25
CA GLY A 640 -9.27 -25.53 -17.94
C GLY A 640 -10.34 -25.07 -16.96
N THR A 641 -10.80 -23.82 -17.04
CA THR A 641 -11.90 -23.30 -16.18
C THR A 641 -13.23 -24.04 -16.38
N ARG A 642 -13.52 -24.49 -17.61
CA ARG A 642 -14.69 -25.37 -17.87
C ARG A 642 -14.49 -26.72 -17.19
N THR A 643 -13.31 -27.31 -17.39
CA THR A 643 -12.97 -28.64 -16.87
C THR A 643 -13.02 -28.67 -15.34
N GLU A 644 -12.47 -27.63 -14.72
CA GLU A 644 -12.55 -27.35 -13.28
C GLU A 644 -14.00 -27.28 -12.81
N ALA A 645 -14.81 -26.40 -13.42
CA ALA A 645 -16.20 -26.20 -13.02
C ALA A 645 -17.05 -27.47 -13.17
N ASP A 646 -16.96 -28.17 -14.30
CA ASP A 646 -17.69 -29.42 -14.54
C ASP A 646 -17.33 -30.51 -13.53
N THR A 647 -16.08 -30.52 -13.08
CA THR A 647 -15.60 -31.49 -12.10
C THR A 647 -16.08 -31.18 -10.69
N ILE A 648 -16.05 -29.91 -10.29
CA ILE A 648 -16.57 -29.46 -8.99
C ILE A 648 -18.08 -29.67 -8.93
N LEU A 649 -18.83 -29.34 -9.98
CA LEU A 649 -20.29 -29.47 -10.00
C LEU A 649 -20.71 -30.91 -9.70
N LYS A 650 -20.00 -31.92 -10.21
CA LYS A 650 -20.29 -33.35 -9.93
C LYS A 650 -20.29 -33.73 -8.44
N LEU A 651 -19.67 -32.91 -7.59
CA LEU A 651 -19.63 -33.12 -6.14
C LEU A 651 -20.87 -32.56 -5.41
N VAL A 652 -21.71 -31.78 -6.09
CA VAL A 652 -22.89 -31.09 -5.52
C VAL A 652 -24.17 -31.52 -6.24
N PRO A 653 -25.27 -31.82 -5.53
CA PRO A 653 -26.56 -32.13 -6.14
C PRO A 653 -27.15 -31.00 -6.99
N ASP A 654 -27.91 -31.34 -8.03
CA ASP A 654 -28.51 -30.37 -8.97
C ASP A 654 -29.39 -29.30 -8.32
N GLY A 655 -30.21 -29.67 -7.34
CA GLY A 655 -31.08 -28.73 -6.63
C GLY A 655 -30.32 -27.70 -5.76
N ASP A 656 -29.04 -27.96 -5.52
CA ASP A 656 -28.20 -27.27 -4.55
C ASP A 656 -27.02 -26.51 -5.21
N ARG A 657 -27.02 -26.46 -6.54
CA ARG A 657 -25.99 -25.78 -7.34
C ARG A 657 -26.58 -24.79 -8.34
N LEU A 658 -25.79 -23.78 -8.71
CA LEU A 658 -26.03 -22.89 -9.83
C LEU A 658 -24.85 -22.93 -10.79
N THR A 659 -25.15 -23.10 -12.07
CA THR A 659 -24.18 -23.15 -13.15
C THR A 659 -24.37 -21.95 -14.07
N VAL A 660 -23.34 -21.11 -14.17
CA VAL A 660 -23.35 -19.92 -15.03
C VAL A 660 -22.10 -19.95 -15.91
N PHE A 661 -22.28 -20.22 -17.20
CA PHE A 661 -21.20 -20.54 -18.12
C PHE A 661 -21.21 -19.68 -19.38
N ASP A 662 -20.06 -19.60 -20.06
CA ASP A 662 -19.94 -18.91 -21.36
C ASP A 662 -20.48 -17.48 -21.28
N PHE A 663 -21.29 -17.07 -22.25
CA PHE A 663 -21.91 -15.75 -22.33
C PHE A 663 -22.71 -15.37 -21.07
N ASP A 664 -23.23 -16.35 -20.34
CA ASP A 664 -23.99 -16.10 -19.11
C ASP A 664 -23.06 -15.84 -17.91
N ALA A 665 -21.78 -16.24 -17.97
CA ALA A 665 -20.74 -15.84 -17.01
C ALA A 665 -20.33 -14.36 -17.21
N ASN A 666 -21.29 -13.45 -17.03
CA ASN A 666 -21.21 -12.03 -17.32
C ASN A 666 -21.42 -11.15 -16.08
N TYR A 667 -21.24 -9.84 -16.25
CA TYR A 667 -21.36 -8.85 -15.17
C TYR A 667 -22.71 -8.88 -14.45
N ASN A 668 -23.81 -9.08 -15.17
CA ASN A 668 -25.16 -9.07 -14.58
C ASN A 668 -25.36 -10.25 -13.64
N TRP A 669 -24.88 -11.44 -14.02
CA TRP A 669 -24.92 -12.60 -13.13
C TRP A 669 -24.00 -12.44 -11.93
N ALA A 670 -22.77 -11.95 -12.14
CA ALA A 670 -21.84 -11.72 -11.04
C ALA A 670 -22.35 -10.70 -10.02
N THR A 671 -23.18 -9.74 -10.43
CA THR A 671 -23.76 -8.72 -9.54
C THR A 671 -25.20 -9.02 -9.09
N SER A 672 -25.73 -10.19 -9.46
CA SER A 672 -27.09 -10.59 -9.14
C SER A 672 -27.25 -10.97 -7.67
N SER A 673 -28.33 -10.51 -7.03
CA SER A 673 -28.73 -10.95 -5.68
C SER A 673 -29.10 -12.44 -5.62
N ALA A 674 -29.28 -13.09 -6.77
CA ALA A 674 -29.46 -14.54 -6.84
C ALA A 674 -28.25 -15.30 -6.26
N LEU A 675 -27.06 -14.71 -6.22
CA LEU A 675 -25.88 -15.32 -5.62
C LEU A 675 -25.95 -15.37 -4.09
N ASN A 676 -26.76 -14.52 -3.45
CA ASN A 676 -26.83 -14.39 -1.99
C ASN A 676 -27.39 -15.65 -1.30
N GLN A 677 -28.08 -16.51 -2.06
CA GLN A 677 -28.62 -17.78 -1.58
C GLN A 677 -27.58 -18.90 -1.50
N PHE A 678 -26.34 -18.69 -1.96
CA PHE A 678 -25.31 -19.74 -1.99
C PHE A 678 -24.28 -19.55 -0.87
N ARG A 679 -23.78 -20.68 -0.36
CA ARG A 679 -22.72 -20.74 0.66
C ARG A 679 -21.34 -20.57 0.04
N ILE A 680 -21.14 -21.09 -1.16
CA ILE A 680 -19.87 -21.02 -1.89
C ILE A 680 -20.08 -20.30 -3.22
N LEU A 681 -19.25 -19.29 -3.47
CA LEU A 681 -19.15 -18.63 -4.77
C LEU A 681 -17.80 -18.95 -5.39
N HIS A 682 -17.81 -19.47 -6.61
CA HIS A 682 -16.59 -19.82 -7.33
C HIS A 682 -16.54 -19.10 -8.68
N PHE A 683 -15.46 -18.34 -8.88
CA PHE A 683 -15.20 -17.63 -10.12
C PHE A 683 -13.96 -18.23 -10.77
N ALA A 684 -14.14 -18.94 -11.89
CA ALA A 684 -13.07 -19.52 -12.70
C ALA A 684 -12.94 -18.72 -14.01
N THR A 685 -12.20 -17.61 -13.94
CA THR A 685 -12.12 -16.60 -15.01
C THR A 685 -10.74 -15.95 -15.03
N HIS A 686 -10.50 -15.03 -15.96
CA HIS A 686 -9.38 -14.09 -15.81
C HIS A 686 -9.62 -13.11 -14.66
N GLY A 687 -8.53 -12.74 -13.99
CA GLY A 687 -8.47 -11.67 -13.00
C GLY A 687 -7.16 -10.91 -13.17
N PHE A 688 -7.10 -9.72 -12.58
CA PHE A 688 -5.87 -8.95 -12.52
C PHE A 688 -5.92 -7.86 -11.45
N VAL A 689 -4.73 -7.44 -11.06
CA VAL A 689 -4.48 -6.28 -10.21
C VAL A 689 -3.81 -5.20 -11.05
N ASN A 690 -4.25 -3.97 -10.89
CA ASN A 690 -3.64 -2.81 -11.52
C ASN A 690 -2.90 -1.99 -10.45
N ASP A 691 -1.60 -2.23 -10.30
CA ASP A 691 -0.79 -1.55 -9.28
C ASP A 691 -0.69 -0.03 -9.50
N ALA A 692 -0.86 0.40 -10.74
CA ALA A 692 -0.90 1.81 -11.06
C ALA A 692 -2.19 2.46 -10.53
N ASN A 693 -3.31 1.78 -10.75
CA ASN A 693 -4.67 2.23 -10.45
C ASN A 693 -5.44 1.10 -9.75
N PRO A 694 -5.26 0.90 -8.44
CA PRO A 694 -5.83 -0.26 -7.74
C PRO A 694 -7.35 -0.37 -7.90
N GLU A 695 -8.07 0.74 -8.05
CA GLU A 695 -9.50 0.82 -8.33
C GLU A 695 -9.91 0.23 -9.70
N LEU A 696 -8.96 0.16 -10.63
CA LEU A 696 -9.07 -0.52 -11.92
C LEU A 696 -8.57 -1.96 -11.88
N SER A 697 -8.45 -2.58 -10.70
CA SER A 697 -8.32 -4.03 -10.56
C SER A 697 -9.69 -4.69 -10.69
N GLY A 698 -9.75 -5.92 -11.20
CA GLY A 698 -11.03 -6.60 -11.36
C GLY A 698 -10.99 -8.01 -11.92
N ILE A 699 -12.19 -8.57 -12.01
CA ILE A 699 -12.48 -9.91 -12.54
C ILE A 699 -13.05 -9.75 -13.95
N VAL A 700 -12.48 -10.46 -14.92
CA VAL A 700 -12.87 -10.39 -16.34
C VAL A 700 -13.85 -11.52 -16.65
N LEU A 701 -15.09 -11.12 -16.85
CA LEU A 701 -16.24 -11.93 -17.21
C LEU A 701 -16.47 -11.88 -18.72
N SER A 702 -17.56 -12.47 -19.20
CA SER A 702 -17.92 -12.46 -20.62
C SER A 702 -18.01 -11.04 -21.14
N LEU A 703 -17.20 -10.77 -22.17
CA LEU A 703 -17.11 -9.46 -22.82
C LEU A 703 -18.11 -9.39 -23.98
N VAL A 704 -18.53 -10.51 -24.55
CA VAL A 704 -19.53 -10.52 -25.63
C VAL A 704 -20.78 -11.30 -25.21
N ASP A 705 -21.92 -10.92 -25.76
CA ASP A 705 -23.16 -11.69 -25.64
C ASP A 705 -23.27 -12.82 -26.69
N LYS A 706 -24.38 -13.54 -26.66
CA LYS A 706 -24.68 -14.68 -27.57
C LYS A 706 -24.75 -14.25 -29.05
N GLN A 707 -24.91 -12.96 -29.32
CA GLN A 707 -24.95 -12.37 -30.67
C GLN A 707 -23.57 -11.83 -31.09
N GLY A 708 -22.55 -11.95 -30.23
CA GLY A 708 -21.22 -11.40 -30.47
C GLY A 708 -21.14 -9.89 -30.31
N LYS A 709 -22.14 -9.26 -29.68
CA LYS A 709 -22.12 -7.83 -29.37
C LYS A 709 -21.36 -7.61 -28.07
N ASP A 710 -20.58 -6.53 -28.03
CA ASP A 710 -19.87 -6.12 -26.82
C ASP A 710 -20.83 -5.78 -25.68
N ILE A 711 -20.54 -6.34 -24.50
CA ILE A 711 -21.20 -6.08 -23.22
C ILE A 711 -20.17 -5.69 -22.15
N ARG A 712 -20.68 -5.12 -21.05
CA ARG A 712 -19.91 -4.95 -19.82
C ARG A 712 -19.58 -6.33 -19.26
N GLY A 713 -18.29 -6.64 -19.21
CA GLY A 713 -17.76 -7.92 -18.71
C GLY A 713 -16.70 -7.72 -17.64
N TYR A 714 -16.76 -6.61 -16.91
CA TYR A 714 -15.70 -6.20 -16.02
C TYR A 714 -16.23 -5.84 -14.63
N LEU A 715 -15.91 -6.70 -13.65
CA LEU A 715 -16.27 -6.52 -12.24
C LEU A 715 -15.11 -5.90 -11.47
N ARG A 716 -15.21 -4.61 -11.17
CA ARG A 716 -14.12 -3.82 -10.56
C ARG A 716 -14.13 -3.90 -9.04
N LEU A 717 -12.99 -3.55 -8.46
CA LEU A 717 -12.86 -3.35 -7.03
C LEU A 717 -13.97 -2.45 -6.44
N GLY A 718 -14.25 -1.32 -7.08
CA GLY A 718 -15.34 -0.41 -6.66
C GLY A 718 -16.74 -1.03 -6.73
N ASP A 719 -16.98 -1.97 -7.66
CA ASP A 719 -18.26 -2.68 -7.74
C ASP A 719 -18.39 -3.63 -6.53
N LEU A 720 -17.35 -4.40 -6.20
CA LEU A 720 -17.34 -5.38 -5.10
C LEU A 720 -17.77 -4.78 -3.75
N PHE A 721 -17.35 -3.55 -3.45
CA PHE A 721 -17.71 -2.89 -2.19
C PHE A 721 -19.18 -2.49 -2.07
N ASN A 722 -19.92 -2.50 -3.17
CA ASN A 722 -21.37 -2.24 -3.18
C ASN A 722 -22.21 -3.53 -3.19
N LEU A 723 -21.55 -4.66 -3.44
CA LEU A 723 -22.18 -5.98 -3.48
C LEU A 723 -22.45 -6.50 -2.07
N ASP A 724 -23.31 -7.49 -2.03
CA ASP A 724 -23.62 -8.28 -0.85
C ASP A 724 -23.48 -9.74 -1.26
N TYR A 725 -22.28 -10.29 -1.04
CA TYR A 725 -21.97 -11.70 -1.12
C TYR A 725 -21.91 -12.25 0.29
N PRO A 726 -23.04 -12.65 0.89
CA PRO A 726 -23.04 -13.40 2.13
C PRO A 726 -22.57 -14.86 1.85
N ALA A 727 -21.34 -14.95 1.36
CA ALA A 727 -20.43 -16.07 1.11
C ALA A 727 -19.89 -16.71 2.38
N ASP A 728 -20.02 -18.01 2.62
CA ASP A 728 -19.19 -18.70 3.63
C ASP A 728 -17.75 -18.86 3.08
N LEU A 729 -17.65 -19.07 1.76
CA LEU A 729 -16.40 -19.14 1.01
C LEU A 729 -16.56 -18.49 -0.37
N ILE A 730 -15.60 -17.64 -0.75
CA ILE A 730 -15.44 -17.16 -2.12
C ILE A 730 -14.09 -17.65 -2.66
N VAL A 731 -14.12 -18.35 -3.78
CA VAL A 731 -12.93 -18.86 -4.46
C VAL A 731 -12.73 -18.07 -5.76
N LEU A 732 -11.60 -17.38 -5.87
CA LEU A 732 -11.15 -16.77 -7.12
C LEU A 732 -10.10 -17.67 -7.76
N SER A 733 -10.55 -18.57 -8.63
CA SER A 733 -9.71 -19.33 -9.55
C SER A 733 -9.37 -18.46 -10.76
N ALA A 734 -8.71 -17.34 -10.47
CA ALA A 734 -8.40 -16.29 -11.43
C ALA A 734 -7.01 -15.72 -11.13
N CYS A 735 -6.18 -15.57 -12.17
CA CYS A 735 -4.77 -15.21 -12.05
C CYS A 735 -4.55 -13.88 -11.33
N GLU A 736 -3.52 -13.80 -10.46
CA GLU A 736 -3.07 -12.57 -9.79
C GLU A 736 -4.16 -11.84 -8.97
N THR A 737 -5.13 -12.56 -8.39
CA THR A 737 -6.28 -11.97 -7.66
C THR A 737 -6.06 -11.76 -6.17
N GLY A 738 -5.08 -12.44 -5.60
CA GLY A 738 -4.62 -12.32 -4.21
C GLY A 738 -3.54 -11.25 -4.00
N LEU A 739 -3.04 -10.66 -5.10
CA LEU A 739 -2.12 -9.52 -5.04
C LEU A 739 -2.88 -8.19 -4.95
N GLY A 740 -2.12 -7.12 -4.87
CA GLY A 740 -2.59 -5.75 -4.71
C GLY A 740 -1.42 -4.79 -4.75
N LYS A 741 -1.72 -3.50 -4.79
CA LYS A 741 -0.72 -2.48 -4.54
C LYS A 741 -0.38 -2.48 -3.05
N GLU A 742 0.90 -2.54 -2.70
CA GLU A 742 1.29 -2.23 -1.33
C GLU A 742 1.16 -0.72 -1.16
N ILE A 743 0.27 -0.33 -0.25
CA ILE A 743 0.22 1.04 0.22
C ILE A 743 0.91 1.07 1.56
N GLN A 744 1.96 1.89 1.66
CA GLN A 744 2.79 1.97 2.84
C GLN A 744 1.93 2.15 4.09
N GLY A 745 2.03 1.16 5.00
CA GLY A 745 1.34 1.12 6.29
C GLY A 745 -0.18 0.93 6.26
N GLU A 746 -0.80 0.74 5.10
CA GLU A 746 -2.17 0.23 4.95
C GLU A 746 -2.23 -1.24 4.58
N GLY A 747 -1.12 -1.72 4.03
CA GLY A 747 -0.93 -3.08 3.57
C GLY A 747 -1.36 -3.27 2.11
N LEU A 748 -1.70 -4.51 1.76
CA LEU A 748 -2.08 -4.86 0.40
C LEU A 748 -3.50 -4.38 0.10
N VAL A 749 -3.65 -3.57 -0.93
CA VAL A 749 -4.98 -3.14 -1.40
C VAL A 749 -5.29 -3.79 -2.76
N GLY A 750 -6.33 -4.62 -2.77
CA GLY A 750 -6.72 -5.45 -3.91
C GLY A 750 -8.11 -6.07 -3.76
N LEU A 751 -8.42 -7.01 -4.64
CA LEU A 751 -9.75 -7.66 -4.74
C LEU A 751 -10.16 -8.41 -3.48
N THR A 752 -9.20 -8.96 -2.74
CA THR A 752 -9.43 -9.67 -1.47
C THR A 752 -10.18 -8.81 -0.47
N ARG A 753 -9.80 -7.54 -0.32
CA ARG A 753 -10.47 -6.62 0.60
C ARG A 753 -11.87 -6.26 0.11
N GLY A 754 -12.06 -6.09 -1.20
CA GLY A 754 -13.38 -5.89 -1.82
C GLY A 754 -14.34 -7.05 -1.50
N LEU A 755 -13.88 -8.28 -1.64
CA LEU A 755 -14.68 -9.47 -1.37
C LEU A 755 -15.02 -9.68 0.11
N MET A 756 -14.09 -9.40 1.02
CA MET A 756 -14.38 -9.44 2.46
C MET A 756 -15.49 -8.45 2.83
N TYR A 757 -15.46 -7.24 2.26
CA TYR A 757 -16.47 -6.21 2.51
C TYR A 757 -17.81 -6.48 1.86
N ALA A 758 -17.79 -7.16 0.71
CA ALA A 758 -18.99 -7.72 0.10
C ALA A 758 -19.66 -8.74 1.03
N GLY A 759 -18.97 -9.27 2.04
CA GLY A 759 -19.52 -10.20 3.03
C GLY A 759 -18.96 -11.62 2.94
N GLY A 760 -17.94 -11.83 2.10
CA GLY A 760 -17.24 -13.11 2.04
C GLY A 760 -16.53 -13.39 3.35
N GLU A 761 -16.91 -14.47 4.03
CA GLU A 761 -16.33 -14.88 5.32
C GLU A 761 -14.90 -15.41 5.15
N ARG A 762 -14.69 -16.24 4.12
CA ARG A 762 -13.40 -16.86 3.78
C ARG A 762 -13.09 -16.68 2.30
N LEU A 763 -11.82 -16.49 1.97
CA LEU A 763 -11.35 -16.35 0.60
C LEU A 763 -10.24 -17.35 0.30
N VAL A 764 -10.29 -17.92 -0.90
CA VAL A 764 -9.15 -18.60 -1.54
C VAL A 764 -8.88 -17.91 -2.87
N VAL A 765 -7.68 -17.35 -3.01
CA VAL A 765 -7.30 -16.49 -4.15
C VAL A 765 -5.92 -16.88 -4.67
N SER A 766 -5.64 -16.60 -5.95
CA SER A 766 -4.33 -16.87 -6.54
C SER A 766 -3.40 -15.66 -6.45
N LEU A 767 -2.16 -15.86 -6.01
CA LEU A 767 -1.14 -14.83 -5.88
C LEU A 767 -0.43 -14.54 -7.21
N TRP A 768 -0.52 -15.40 -8.21
CA TRP A 768 0.19 -15.19 -9.47
C TRP A 768 -0.47 -15.96 -10.61
N GLN A 769 0.07 -15.86 -11.83
CA GLN A 769 -0.45 -16.60 -12.96
C GLN A 769 -0.03 -18.07 -12.87
N VAL A 770 -1.01 -18.96 -12.73
CA VAL A 770 -0.81 -20.41 -12.62
C VAL A 770 -1.16 -21.09 -13.94
N SER A 771 -0.59 -22.27 -14.19
CA SER A 771 -1.01 -23.15 -15.29
C SER A 771 -2.51 -23.44 -15.23
N ASP A 772 -3.20 -23.35 -16.38
CA ASP A 772 -4.62 -23.68 -16.52
C ASP A 772 -4.90 -25.15 -16.12
N GLU A 773 -4.05 -26.09 -16.55
CA GLU A 773 -4.15 -27.50 -16.18
C GLU A 773 -3.87 -27.72 -14.68
N GLY A 774 -2.80 -27.11 -14.15
CA GLY A 774 -2.43 -27.24 -12.74
C GLY A 774 -3.51 -26.70 -11.80
N THR A 775 -4.16 -25.60 -12.19
CA THR A 775 -5.25 -24.98 -11.43
C THR A 775 -6.49 -25.87 -11.40
N ALA A 776 -6.89 -26.45 -12.53
CA ALA A 776 -8.04 -27.36 -12.58
C ALA A 776 -7.83 -28.58 -11.67
N VAL A 777 -6.62 -29.16 -11.66
CA VAL A 777 -6.26 -30.27 -10.76
C VAL A 777 -6.27 -29.83 -9.29
N PHE A 778 -5.71 -28.66 -8.99
CA PHE A 778 -5.70 -28.09 -7.64
C PHE A 778 -7.14 -27.94 -7.12
N MET A 779 -8.01 -27.29 -7.89
CA MET A 779 -9.37 -26.95 -7.48
C MET A 779 -10.27 -28.18 -7.38
N GLN A 780 -10.10 -29.16 -8.28
CA GLN A 780 -10.76 -30.46 -8.14
C GLN A 780 -10.44 -31.11 -6.80
N GLU A 781 -9.16 -31.16 -6.42
CA GLU A 781 -8.76 -31.79 -5.16
C GLU A 781 -9.25 -30.98 -3.96
N PHE A 782 -9.15 -29.66 -4.02
CA PHE A 782 -9.61 -28.75 -2.96
C PHE A 782 -11.09 -28.96 -2.63
N TYR A 783 -11.95 -28.98 -3.65
CA TYR A 783 -13.38 -29.22 -3.44
C TYR A 783 -13.69 -30.66 -3.04
N LYS A 784 -12.89 -31.64 -3.47
CA LYS A 784 -13.02 -33.03 -3.01
C LYS A 784 -12.79 -33.13 -1.50
N GLU A 785 -11.69 -32.56 -1.03
CA GLU A 785 -11.34 -32.52 0.39
C GLU A 785 -12.41 -31.79 1.23
N MET A 786 -13.00 -30.73 0.70
CA MET A 786 -14.05 -29.97 1.40
C MET A 786 -15.41 -30.68 1.39
N LEU A 787 -15.87 -31.18 0.24
CA LEU A 787 -17.25 -31.65 0.06
C LEU A 787 -17.42 -33.17 0.27
N GLN A 788 -16.38 -33.97 0.05
CA GLN A 788 -16.43 -35.42 0.28
C GLN A 788 -15.82 -35.78 1.64
N GLU A 789 -14.64 -35.23 1.96
CA GLU A 789 -13.95 -35.51 3.23
C GLU A 789 -14.39 -34.57 4.37
N SER A 790 -15.32 -33.65 4.09
CA SER A 790 -15.92 -32.72 5.07
C SER A 790 -14.91 -31.84 5.82
N LYS A 791 -13.75 -31.55 5.21
CA LYS A 791 -12.74 -30.66 5.79
C LYS A 791 -13.18 -29.20 5.71
N SER A 792 -12.75 -28.38 6.67
CA SER A 792 -12.89 -26.93 6.54
C SER A 792 -12.10 -26.39 5.33
N PRO A 793 -12.43 -25.21 4.79
CA PRO A 793 -11.71 -24.66 3.64
C PRO A 793 -10.19 -24.55 3.85
N ASN A 794 -9.72 -24.20 5.05
CA ASN A 794 -8.27 -24.09 5.30
C ASN A 794 -7.59 -25.47 5.37
N GLU A 795 -8.23 -26.45 6.01
CA GLU A 795 -7.75 -27.83 6.06
C GLU A 795 -7.73 -28.48 4.67
N ALA A 796 -8.77 -28.22 3.85
CA ALA A 796 -8.85 -28.67 2.48
C ALA A 796 -7.73 -28.07 1.62
N LEU A 797 -7.46 -26.76 1.74
CA LEU A 797 -6.36 -26.10 1.03
C LEU A 797 -5.02 -26.75 1.37
N ARG A 798 -4.76 -26.95 2.66
CA ARG A 798 -3.53 -27.59 3.14
C ARG A 798 -3.41 -29.04 2.66
N ALA A 799 -4.50 -29.81 2.67
CA ALA A 799 -4.52 -31.19 2.17
C ALA A 799 -4.20 -31.25 0.67
N THR A 800 -4.77 -30.35 -0.13
CA THR A 800 -4.44 -30.21 -1.55
C THR A 800 -2.98 -29.85 -1.77
N GLN A 801 -2.44 -28.88 -1.02
CA GLN A 801 -1.02 -28.51 -1.09
C GLN A 801 -0.10 -29.69 -0.75
N LEU A 802 -0.44 -30.48 0.27
CA LEU A 802 0.31 -31.69 0.65
C LEU A 802 0.31 -32.71 -0.50
N LYS A 803 -0.85 -32.95 -1.10
CA LYS A 803 -1.00 -33.89 -2.22
C LYS A 803 -0.18 -33.46 -3.42
N MET A 804 -0.25 -32.18 -3.80
CA MET A 804 0.53 -31.65 -4.93
C MET A 804 2.03 -31.67 -4.66
N TRP A 805 2.46 -31.28 -3.46
CA TRP A 805 3.87 -31.33 -3.07
C TRP A 805 4.46 -32.75 -3.10
N SER A 806 3.65 -33.77 -2.77
CA SER A 806 4.08 -35.17 -2.80
C SER A 806 4.25 -35.75 -4.21
N GLN A 807 3.63 -35.14 -5.23
CA GLN A 807 3.66 -35.62 -6.61
C GLN A 807 4.75 -34.88 -7.41
N GLU A 808 5.67 -35.63 -8.02
CA GLU A 808 6.82 -35.05 -8.75
C GLU A 808 6.40 -34.02 -9.80
N LYS A 809 5.33 -34.30 -10.56
CA LYS A 809 4.75 -33.38 -11.57
C LYS A 809 4.37 -32.02 -11.00
N TRP A 810 3.86 -31.98 -9.76
CA TRP A 810 3.27 -30.78 -9.14
C TRP A 810 4.10 -30.23 -7.98
N ARG A 811 5.26 -30.81 -7.70
CA ARG A 811 6.08 -30.48 -6.51
C ARG A 811 6.56 -29.03 -6.49
N ASN A 812 6.72 -28.41 -7.65
CA ASN A 812 7.14 -27.01 -7.76
C ASN A 812 6.11 -26.07 -7.07
N PRO A 813 6.53 -25.19 -6.14
CA PRO A 813 5.63 -24.27 -5.45
C PRO A 813 4.83 -23.34 -6.35
N ASN A 814 5.25 -23.11 -7.60
CA ASN A 814 4.47 -22.36 -8.57
C ASN A 814 3.01 -22.88 -8.70
N TYR A 815 2.79 -24.19 -8.51
CA TYR A 815 1.46 -24.80 -8.64
C TYR A 815 0.62 -24.72 -7.36
N TRP A 816 1.21 -24.96 -6.18
CA TRP A 816 0.46 -25.14 -4.94
C TRP A 816 0.56 -23.97 -3.96
N ALA A 817 1.64 -23.19 -4.01
CA ALA A 817 1.82 -22.01 -3.17
C ALA A 817 1.12 -20.77 -3.75
N ALA A 818 0.59 -20.88 -4.97
CA ALA A 818 -0.14 -19.83 -5.64
C ALA A 818 -1.45 -19.49 -4.92
N PHE A 819 -2.08 -20.46 -4.26
CA PHE A 819 -3.37 -20.26 -3.60
C PHE A 819 -3.17 -19.94 -2.12
N ALA A 820 -3.71 -18.81 -1.68
CA ALA A 820 -3.65 -18.36 -0.30
C ALA A 820 -5.05 -18.34 0.32
N PHE A 821 -5.12 -18.76 1.58
CA PHE A 821 -6.31 -18.63 2.43
C PHE A 821 -6.30 -17.29 3.18
N LEU A 822 -7.44 -16.59 3.17
CA LEU A 822 -7.66 -15.35 3.93
C LEU A 822 -9.04 -15.34 4.60
N GLY A 823 -9.15 -14.66 5.73
CA GLY A 823 -10.43 -14.44 6.43
C GLY A 823 -10.62 -15.35 7.64
N GLU A 824 -11.87 -15.67 7.97
CA GLU A 824 -12.25 -16.40 9.19
C GLU A 824 -11.76 -17.85 9.21
N TRP A 825 -11.09 -18.24 10.30
CA TRP A 825 -10.53 -19.59 10.47
C TRP A 825 -11.08 -20.33 11.70
N ARG A 826 -11.77 -19.62 12.60
CA ARG A 826 -12.52 -20.22 13.72
C ARG A 826 -13.88 -20.69 13.23
#